data_AF-A0A416H9U2-F1
#
_entry.id   AF-A0A416H9U2-F1
#
_cell.length_a   1.000
_cell.length_b   1.000
_cell.length_c   1.000
_cell.angle_alpha   90.00
_cell.angle_beta   90.00
_cell.angle_gamma   90.00
#
_symmetry.space_group_name_H-M   'P 1'
#
loop_
_entity.id
_entity.type
_entity.pdbx_description
1 polymer ?
#
loop_
_entity_poly.entity_id
_entity_poly.type
_entity_poly.pdbx_seq_one_letter_code
_entity_poly.pdbx_strand_id
1 'polypeptide(L)'
;PGVSMDNQADFDTVVSMLPKQIRGEMEGTENPETLDITGWSCEEYKQDGGDNWPLTGDYIFTAALPDGYACDPLPAVKVLLGGANLYANEGYDGLTITPTNGGSVSKTGDGQITLNANGNYKISGEWTGTLDGVDSSNRKAVITVPNGVTVNVELKDVIIKADAEYACAFAVAAGGTANITLSGINTLTSGWGRAGLEVPENTAVSIHGDGRLEANGSNNGAGIGGGGVSSGGTIEIKGGTVTANSGPGAAGIGGGPSCSGGTITISGGTVMAKSGSNGAGIGGGTGGAGGTIAISGGTVTATGYLGAGIGGGSYGSGGTITISGGTVTATSYLGAGIGGGGGDHIGGSGGTITISGGIVTATSSRSAGIGGGYGGGIGGGYDKPGTVGGDGGRFTINGNAVVFATSNQASPIGGGPGGGDGTKELIKGVVFEGSNGTVCGSPELPGDITIPYGSTLTVPDGATLTIPDNTALTNNGRIENHGTVNGTGTLVNNGTVNDHSGGTSAAVNGTGTVNKPSAVKITFRSSQSGQITQASYGDTITVQAEVSQKTTRLRTAAPNEVIFKIGSTVLGTESVTNKTATLTLPLTGDSWKPDSYTITAAYGGSKGLLPNDTGTAVLTVEKRGRTISLSGSPTVDGTSVTLTAAVLPEGSGDGAVQYGYAAVNDVLQAGSWQSGVAFTGLQPETKYYFFAKVAEGTFYQQAVSSGLGVTTGKAPANAVTGVTPDNSTDTCPLSVNQPQSSYTAAGDSISRSLSRSDLQTLTDSGRSLTLGCGKAGMAFDSAALKAILAAVPSTAGSITFAAAPADLSEFPDAAKQLGAHPVYDFSISYKDGSGNLITVPVNFPAGSAAITLNYTPAAGETAGNLFMVYVDGRGTVTWLNKSSCHNGRVLAEVPHFST
;
A
#
# COMPACT_ATOMS: atom_id res chain seq x y z
N PRO A 1 33.08 65.98 5.22
CA PRO A 1 32.94 65.41 6.57
C PRO A 1 31.46 65.16 6.89
N GLY A 2 31.12 63.93 7.31
CA GLY A 2 29.77 63.57 7.72
C GLY A 2 29.38 64.17 9.08
N VAL A 3 28.13 64.00 9.50
CA VAL A 3 27.67 64.44 10.82
C VAL A 3 28.31 63.56 11.89
N SER A 4 29.02 64.16 12.84
CA SER A 4 29.68 63.48 13.97
C SER A 4 29.70 64.38 15.20
N MET A 5 30.16 63.87 16.34
CA MET A 5 30.26 64.66 17.59
C MET A 5 31.18 65.87 17.43
N ASP A 6 32.23 65.76 16.61
CA ASP A 6 33.19 66.83 16.30
C ASP A 6 32.76 67.70 15.11
N ASN A 7 31.72 67.30 14.37
CA ASN A 7 31.21 67.98 13.17
C ASN A 7 29.69 67.86 13.11
N GLN A 8 29.01 68.49 14.06
CA GLN A 8 27.55 68.49 14.18
C GLN A 8 26.93 69.36 13.08
N ALA A 9 25.80 68.93 12.52
CA ALA A 9 25.01 69.78 11.65
C ALA A 9 24.06 70.60 12.53
N ASP A 10 24.21 71.91 12.55
CA ASP A 10 23.22 72.78 13.19
C ASP A 10 21.98 72.95 12.30
N PHE A 11 20.92 73.51 12.86
CA PHE A 11 19.65 73.72 12.18
C PHE A 11 19.81 74.49 10.86
N ASP A 12 20.57 75.59 10.87
CA ASP A 12 20.76 76.44 9.70
C ASP A 12 21.55 75.74 8.59
N THR A 13 22.52 74.90 8.96
CA THR A 13 23.27 74.06 8.04
C THR A 13 22.35 73.08 7.33
N VAL A 14 21.45 72.40 8.06
CA VAL A 14 20.47 71.49 7.46
C VAL A 14 19.51 72.26 6.55
N VAL A 15 18.98 73.40 7.00
CA VAL A 15 18.07 74.25 6.22
C VAL A 15 18.72 74.79 4.95
N SER A 16 20.02 75.08 4.97
CA SER A 16 20.77 75.55 3.79
C SER A 16 20.79 74.54 2.63
N MET A 17 20.60 73.25 2.95
CA MET A 17 20.57 72.14 2.00
C MET A 17 19.15 71.77 1.54
N LEU A 18 18.12 72.38 2.12
CA LEU A 18 16.74 72.15 1.72
C LEU A 18 16.37 72.91 0.44
N PRO A 19 15.33 72.47 -0.29
CA PRO A 19 14.84 73.18 -1.47
C PRO A 19 14.50 74.63 -1.15
N LYS A 20 14.87 75.53 -2.06
CA LYS A 20 14.60 76.98 -1.93
C LYS A 20 13.36 77.43 -2.70
N GLN A 21 12.85 76.57 -3.58
CA GLN A 21 11.71 76.86 -4.44
C GLN A 21 10.78 75.65 -4.52
N ILE A 22 9.50 75.91 -4.64
CA ILE A 22 8.47 74.92 -4.96
C ILE A 22 7.72 75.36 -6.22
N ARG A 23 7.33 74.40 -7.06
CA ARG A 23 6.48 74.66 -8.22
C ARG A 23 5.12 74.02 -7.98
N GLY A 24 4.06 74.81 -8.06
CA GLY A 24 2.69 74.37 -7.79
C GLY A 24 1.72 74.82 -8.88
N GLU A 25 0.67 74.03 -9.09
CA GLU A 25 -0.46 74.39 -9.96
C GLU A 25 -1.56 75.00 -9.11
N MET A 26 -2.01 76.21 -9.45
CA MET A 26 -3.12 76.87 -8.76
C MET A 26 -4.42 76.67 -9.54
N GLU A 27 -5.48 76.35 -8.80
CA GLU A 27 -6.82 76.15 -9.36
C GLU A 27 -7.27 77.42 -10.13
N GLY A 28 -7.47 77.28 -11.44
CA GLY A 28 -7.85 78.39 -12.34
C GLY A 28 -6.71 79.04 -13.12
N THR A 29 -5.48 78.54 -13.06
CA THR A 29 -4.34 79.03 -13.85
C THR A 29 -3.84 77.98 -14.85
N GLU A 30 -3.51 78.40 -16.08
CA GLU A 30 -3.03 77.48 -17.14
C GLU A 30 -1.52 77.14 -17.01
N ASN A 31 -0.77 77.84 -16.16
CA ASN A 31 0.67 77.65 -16.00
C ASN A 31 1.06 77.48 -14.52
N PRO A 32 1.90 76.50 -14.18
CA PRO A 32 2.38 76.32 -12.81
C PRO A 32 3.28 77.48 -12.39
N GLU A 33 3.07 78.00 -11.18
CA GLU A 33 3.90 79.05 -10.60
C GLU A 33 5.03 78.47 -9.76
N THR A 34 6.17 79.17 -9.74
CA THR A 34 7.31 78.85 -8.89
C THR A 34 7.37 79.87 -7.76
N LEU A 35 7.34 79.38 -6.52
CA LEU A 35 7.39 80.18 -5.30
C LEU A 35 8.69 79.93 -4.56
N ASP A 36 9.31 80.99 -4.05
CA ASP A 36 10.41 80.88 -3.10
C ASP A 36 9.86 80.42 -1.76
N ILE A 37 10.45 79.35 -1.22
CA ILE A 37 10.10 78.81 0.09
C ILE A 37 11.23 79.05 1.07
N THR A 38 10.89 79.72 2.18
CA THR A 38 11.83 80.13 3.23
C THR A 38 11.16 79.93 4.59
N GLY A 39 11.92 79.88 5.69
CA GLY A 39 11.35 79.67 7.02
C GLY A 39 10.98 78.22 7.31
N TRP A 40 11.91 77.30 7.09
CA TRP A 40 11.77 75.89 7.45
C TRP A 40 11.70 75.71 8.97
N SER A 41 10.84 74.80 9.46
CA SER A 41 10.70 74.45 10.88
C SER A 41 10.68 72.94 11.11
N CYS A 42 11.28 72.48 12.20
CA CYS A 42 11.19 71.10 12.69
C CYS A 42 11.26 71.11 14.23
N GLU A 43 10.15 70.80 14.92
CA GLU A 43 10.08 70.85 16.39
C GLU A 43 10.93 69.78 17.09
N GLU A 44 11.16 68.67 16.40
CA GLU A 44 11.92 67.52 16.92
C GLU A 44 13.44 67.73 16.76
N TYR A 45 13.88 68.58 15.83
CA TYR A 45 15.29 68.83 15.57
C TYR A 45 15.83 69.98 16.42
N LYS A 46 16.25 69.66 17.65
CA LYS A 46 16.76 70.61 18.65
C LYS A 46 17.94 70.03 19.41
N GLN A 47 18.73 70.90 20.04
CA GLN A 47 19.82 70.49 20.91
C GLN A 47 19.30 69.72 22.14
N ASP A 48 20.10 68.77 22.61
CA ASP A 48 19.87 68.08 23.87
C ASP A 48 20.28 68.94 25.09
N GLY A 49 20.12 68.39 26.30
CA GLY A 49 20.49 69.09 27.54
C GLY A 49 22.00 69.36 27.72
N GLY A 50 22.84 68.96 26.76
CA GLY A 50 24.27 69.23 26.69
C GLY A 50 24.69 70.06 25.48
N ASP A 51 23.76 70.81 24.87
CA ASP A 51 23.97 71.68 23.70
C ASP A 51 24.39 70.93 22.41
N ASN A 52 24.14 69.61 22.31
CA ASN A 52 24.48 68.83 21.12
C ASN A 52 23.28 68.68 20.18
N TRP A 53 23.50 68.90 18.88
CA TRP A 53 22.53 68.60 17.82
C TRP A 53 22.42 67.09 17.59
N PRO A 54 21.24 66.60 17.15
CA PRO A 54 21.06 65.19 16.87
C PRO A 54 22.01 64.67 15.77
N LEU A 55 22.72 63.58 16.06
CA LEU A 55 23.70 62.98 15.15
C LEU A 55 23.08 62.01 14.13
N THR A 56 21.95 61.40 14.49
CA THR A 56 21.19 60.46 13.65
C THR A 56 19.69 60.69 13.82
N GLY A 57 18.89 60.23 12.86
CA GLY A 57 17.43 60.20 12.97
C GLY A 57 16.70 60.69 11.72
N ASP A 58 15.39 60.46 11.74
CA ASP A 58 14.44 60.90 10.72
C ASP A 58 13.73 62.16 11.22
N TYR A 59 13.86 63.28 10.50
CA TYR A 59 13.27 64.57 10.87
C TYR A 59 12.44 65.12 9.72
N ILE A 60 11.23 65.62 10.02
CA ILE A 60 10.36 66.24 9.02
C ILE A 60 10.48 67.76 9.14
N PHE A 61 11.08 68.38 8.13
CA PHE A 61 11.13 69.83 8.00
C PHE A 61 9.95 70.30 7.18
N THR A 62 9.22 71.30 7.69
CA THR A 62 8.06 71.89 7.01
C THR A 62 8.39 73.31 6.58
N ALA A 63 8.11 73.67 5.33
CA ALA A 63 8.39 75.00 4.79
C ALA A 63 7.21 75.96 5.03
N ALA A 64 7.52 77.21 5.36
CA ALA A 64 6.54 78.29 5.28
C ALA A 64 6.41 78.79 3.83
N LEU A 65 5.19 79.13 3.44
CA LEU A 65 4.88 79.75 2.15
C LEU A 65 4.83 81.29 2.29
N PRO A 66 5.15 82.05 1.22
CA PRO A 66 4.98 83.50 1.22
C PRO A 66 3.52 83.93 1.47
N ASP A 67 3.35 85.13 2.01
CA ASP A 67 2.03 85.73 2.25
C ASP A 67 1.19 85.73 0.96
N GLY A 68 -0.05 85.23 1.06
CA GLY A 68 -0.99 85.11 -0.06
C GLY A 68 -1.12 83.70 -0.65
N TYR A 69 -0.29 82.74 -0.20
CA TYR A 69 -0.35 81.34 -0.64
C TYR A 69 -0.67 80.41 0.52
N ALA A 70 -1.48 79.38 0.27
CA ALA A 70 -1.83 78.34 1.23
C ALA A 70 -1.76 76.96 0.57
N CYS A 71 -1.24 75.98 1.28
CA CYS A 71 -1.16 74.59 0.87
C CYS A 71 -1.50 73.71 2.07
N ASP A 72 -2.41 72.73 1.89
CA ASP A 72 -2.79 71.79 2.93
C ASP A 72 -2.60 70.34 2.44
N PRO A 73 -1.61 69.60 2.98
CA PRO A 73 -0.64 70.02 4.00
C PRO A 73 0.45 70.95 3.45
N LEU A 74 1.14 71.68 4.33
CA LEU A 74 2.31 72.48 3.96
C LEU A 74 3.42 71.60 3.35
N PRO A 75 4.27 72.14 2.44
CA PRO A 75 5.37 71.38 1.87
C PRO A 75 6.33 70.89 2.94
N ALA A 76 6.54 69.59 3.00
CA ALA A 76 7.42 68.95 3.96
C ALA A 76 8.49 68.11 3.28
N VAL A 77 9.70 68.12 3.83
CA VAL A 77 10.83 67.30 3.39
C VAL A 77 11.27 66.44 4.56
N LYS A 78 11.32 65.13 4.33
CA LYS A 78 11.94 64.19 5.26
C LYS A 78 13.46 64.26 5.08
N VAL A 79 14.17 64.66 6.14
CA VAL A 79 15.63 64.68 6.22
C VAL A 79 16.10 63.49 7.05
N LEU A 80 17.00 62.70 6.49
CA LEU A 80 17.68 61.61 7.20
C LEU A 80 19.09 62.06 7.60
N LEU A 81 19.28 62.37 8.88
CA LEU A 81 20.61 62.68 9.43
C LEU A 81 21.40 61.40 9.67
N GLY A 82 22.66 61.38 9.20
CA GLY A 82 23.52 60.19 9.19
C GLY A 82 23.26 59.22 8.03
N GLY A 83 22.43 59.58 7.05
CA GLY A 83 22.00 58.70 5.95
C GLY A 83 22.86 58.66 4.69
N ALA A 84 23.86 59.55 4.56
CA ALA A 84 24.78 59.55 3.43
C ALA A 84 26.12 58.92 3.83
N ASN A 85 26.28 57.63 3.56
CA ASN A 85 27.58 56.96 3.53
C ASN A 85 28.41 57.52 2.35
N LEU A 86 29.01 58.69 2.55
CA LEU A 86 30.10 59.22 1.74
C LEU A 86 31.43 58.62 2.21
N TYR A 87 31.52 57.29 2.17
CA TYR A 87 32.79 56.57 2.10
C TYR A 87 32.63 55.41 1.11
N ALA A 88 32.68 55.76 -0.18
CA ALA A 88 33.30 54.86 -1.13
C ALA A 88 34.77 54.68 -0.69
N ASN A 89 35.20 53.44 -0.45
CA ASN A 89 36.56 53.01 -0.08
C ASN A 89 37.05 53.27 1.36
N GLU A 90 36.32 52.86 2.40
CA GLU A 90 37.04 52.38 3.60
C GLU A 90 37.56 50.96 3.38
N GLY A 91 38.84 50.75 3.68
CA GLY A 91 39.62 49.57 3.33
C GLY A 91 39.23 48.30 4.09
N TYR A 92 38.19 47.61 3.62
CA TYR A 92 37.87 46.23 4.00
C TYR A 92 38.67 45.22 3.18
N ASP A 93 39.93 45.56 2.89
CA ASP A 93 40.88 44.76 2.13
C ASP A 93 40.29 44.19 0.84
N GLY A 94 39.86 45.07 -0.08
CA GLY A 94 39.32 44.68 -1.39
C GLY A 94 37.81 44.42 -1.40
N LEU A 95 37.16 44.22 -0.25
CA LEU A 95 35.70 44.16 -0.17
C LEU A 95 35.08 45.56 -0.16
N THR A 96 33.95 45.70 -0.86
CA THR A 96 33.06 46.86 -0.75
C THR A 96 31.86 46.45 0.10
N ILE A 97 31.64 47.13 1.23
CA ILE A 97 30.52 46.87 2.14
C ILE A 97 29.72 48.15 2.30
N THR A 98 28.46 48.12 1.85
CA THR A 98 27.55 49.26 1.96
C THR A 98 26.42 48.93 2.94
N PRO A 99 26.49 49.40 4.20
CA PRO A 99 25.37 49.27 5.12
C PRO A 99 24.27 50.28 4.77
N THR A 100 23.01 49.88 4.96
CA THR A 100 21.78 50.66 4.76
C THR A 100 20.75 50.25 5.81
N ASN A 101 19.68 51.03 5.99
CA ASN A 101 18.59 50.74 6.93
C ASN A 101 19.08 50.44 8.37
N GLY A 102 19.91 51.32 8.94
CA GLY A 102 20.42 51.18 10.31
C GLY A 102 21.63 50.26 10.47
N GLY A 103 22.11 49.64 9.38
CA GLY A 103 23.33 48.84 9.40
C GLY A 103 24.57 49.67 9.78
N SER A 104 25.48 49.04 10.50
CA SER A 104 26.80 49.58 10.86
C SER A 104 27.87 48.51 10.66
N VAL A 105 29.04 48.88 10.14
CA VAL A 105 30.17 47.96 9.91
C VAL A 105 31.44 48.57 10.47
N SER A 106 32.31 47.74 11.04
CA SER A 106 33.65 48.15 11.46
C SER A 106 34.68 47.10 11.10
N LYS A 107 35.92 47.53 10.92
CA LYS A 107 37.09 46.65 10.78
C LYS A 107 37.99 46.81 12.00
N THR A 108 38.45 45.70 12.56
CA THR A 108 39.41 45.69 13.68
C THR A 108 40.85 45.65 13.17
N GLY A 109 41.81 46.01 14.03
CA GLY A 109 43.23 46.08 13.67
C GLY A 109 43.85 44.72 13.32
N ASP A 110 43.20 43.62 13.66
CA ASP A 110 43.58 42.24 13.32
C ASP A 110 42.90 41.72 12.05
N GLY A 111 42.24 42.59 11.28
CA GLY A 111 41.68 42.29 9.96
C GLY A 111 40.23 41.80 9.94
N GLN A 112 39.57 41.61 11.09
CA GLN A 112 38.18 41.16 11.13
C GLN A 112 37.20 42.28 10.77
N ILE A 113 36.14 41.94 10.06
CA ILE A 113 35.05 42.83 9.70
C ILE A 113 33.80 42.40 10.46
N THR A 114 33.18 43.33 11.18
CA THR A 114 32.01 43.04 12.02
C THR A 114 30.80 43.84 11.54
N LEU A 115 29.68 43.15 11.34
CA LEU A 115 28.38 43.75 11.00
C LEU A 115 27.66 44.11 12.31
N ASN A 116 27.94 45.29 12.86
CA ASN A 116 27.68 45.65 14.26
C ASN A 116 26.22 45.86 14.64
N ALA A 117 25.31 46.04 13.67
CA ALA A 117 23.94 46.46 13.95
C ALA A 117 22.94 45.76 13.05
N ASN A 118 21.69 45.73 13.49
CA ASN A 118 20.60 45.25 12.66
C ASN A 118 20.45 46.16 11.45
N GLY A 119 20.33 45.58 10.25
CA GLY A 119 20.20 46.36 9.03
C GLY A 119 20.56 45.57 7.78
N ASN A 120 20.66 46.30 6.67
CA ASN A 120 20.93 45.73 5.35
C ASN A 120 22.38 46.01 4.94
N TYR A 121 23.06 45.04 4.36
CA TYR A 121 24.46 45.13 3.96
C TYR A 121 24.62 44.62 2.54
N LYS A 122 25.15 45.45 1.64
CA LYS A 122 25.54 45.01 0.30
C LYS A 122 27.04 44.78 0.27
N ILE A 123 27.46 43.57 -0.09
CA ILE A 123 28.86 43.15 -0.07
C ILE A 123 29.25 42.66 -1.46
N SER A 124 30.38 43.16 -1.96
CA SER A 124 30.94 42.76 -3.25
C SER A 124 32.47 42.85 -3.28
N GLY A 125 33.12 42.11 -4.17
CA GLY A 125 34.57 42.18 -4.40
C GLY A 125 35.34 40.98 -3.84
N GLU A 126 36.66 40.99 -4.02
CA GLU A 126 37.57 39.95 -3.53
C GLU A 126 38.31 40.45 -2.29
N TRP A 127 38.29 39.67 -1.22
CA TRP A 127 39.04 39.95 -0.01
C TRP A 127 40.53 39.64 -0.23
N THR A 128 41.37 40.63 -0.01
CA THR A 128 42.83 40.61 -0.15
C THR A 128 43.55 40.85 1.18
N GLY A 129 42.85 40.72 2.30
CA GLY A 129 43.37 41.01 3.63
C GLY A 129 44.09 39.83 4.27
N THR A 130 44.44 40.01 5.54
CA THR A 130 44.99 38.96 6.42
C THR A 130 44.31 39.04 7.77
N LEU A 131 44.13 37.89 8.43
CA LEU A 131 43.73 37.82 9.83
C LEU A 131 44.96 37.59 10.69
N ASP A 132 45.28 38.53 11.58
CA ASP A 132 46.48 38.46 12.42
C ASP A 132 46.23 37.64 13.69
N GLY A 133 47.21 36.85 14.13
CA GLY A 133 47.16 36.13 15.41
C GLY A 133 46.04 35.07 15.49
N VAL A 134 45.71 34.44 14.35
CA VAL A 134 44.77 33.31 14.31
C VAL A 134 45.47 32.04 14.81
N ASP A 135 44.85 31.38 15.79
CA ASP A 135 45.27 30.07 16.27
C ASP A 135 44.07 29.27 16.83
N SER A 136 44.34 28.08 17.37
CA SER A 136 43.31 27.17 17.88
C SER A 136 42.52 27.72 19.07
N SER A 137 43.13 28.61 19.86
CA SER A 137 42.55 29.31 21.02
C SER A 137 41.95 30.66 20.63
N ASN A 138 42.39 31.25 19.53
CA ASN A 138 41.97 32.55 19.01
C ASN A 138 41.47 32.44 17.57
N ARG A 139 40.31 31.79 17.42
CA ARG A 139 39.67 31.59 16.10
C ARG A 139 39.04 32.89 15.62
N LYS A 140 39.23 33.23 14.36
CA LYS A 140 38.75 34.51 13.78
C LYS A 140 37.92 34.29 12.52
N ALA A 141 37.21 35.33 12.10
CA ALA A 141 36.48 35.34 10.83
C ALA A 141 36.69 36.66 10.08
N VAL A 142 36.72 36.60 8.75
CA VAL A 142 36.80 37.79 7.90
C VAL A 142 35.54 38.63 8.07
N ILE A 143 34.36 38.03 7.95
CA ILE A 143 33.08 38.68 8.25
C ILE A 143 32.43 37.99 9.45
N THR A 144 32.02 38.78 10.45
CA THR A 144 31.30 38.30 11.65
C THR A 144 29.97 39.02 11.82
N VAL A 145 28.91 38.24 12.07
CA VAL A 145 27.62 38.73 12.61
C VAL A 145 27.62 38.49 14.13
N PRO A 146 27.60 39.54 14.96
CA PRO A 146 27.65 39.39 16.43
C PRO A 146 26.42 38.74 17.05
N ASN A 147 26.55 38.37 18.32
CA ASN A 147 25.45 37.88 19.15
C ASN A 147 24.33 38.93 19.24
N GLY A 148 23.08 38.49 19.04
CA GLY A 148 21.89 39.33 19.14
C GLY A 148 21.65 40.22 17.92
N VAL A 149 22.51 40.16 16.90
CA VAL A 149 22.38 40.95 15.67
C VAL A 149 21.73 40.12 14.58
N THR A 150 20.73 40.71 13.92
CA THR A 150 20.08 40.17 12.72
C THR A 150 20.39 41.05 11.51
N VAL A 151 21.10 40.49 10.53
CA VAL A 151 21.51 41.22 9.32
C VAL A 151 20.83 40.66 8.07
N ASN A 152 20.56 41.53 7.10
CA ASN A 152 20.20 41.14 5.73
C ASN A 152 21.37 41.46 4.81
N VAL A 153 21.98 40.45 4.19
CA VAL A 153 23.22 40.58 3.43
C VAL A 153 22.97 40.25 1.96
N GLU A 154 23.15 41.20 1.07
CA GLU A 154 23.25 40.96 -0.37
C GLU A 154 24.72 40.64 -0.70
N LEU A 155 25.02 39.39 -1.05
CA LEU A 155 26.34 39.01 -1.58
C LEU A 155 26.29 39.11 -3.11
N LYS A 156 27.21 39.90 -3.68
CA LYS A 156 27.34 40.10 -5.12
C LYS A 156 28.79 39.97 -5.56
N ASP A 157 29.10 38.87 -6.24
CA ASP A 157 30.46 38.61 -6.75
C ASP A 157 31.52 38.70 -5.64
N VAL A 158 31.21 38.12 -4.47
CA VAL A 158 32.06 38.11 -3.28
C VAL A 158 33.01 36.92 -3.31
N ILE A 159 34.31 37.16 -3.15
CA ILE A 159 35.32 36.11 -3.01
C ILE A 159 36.09 36.31 -1.71
N ILE A 160 35.97 35.38 -0.78
CA ILE A 160 36.74 35.38 0.47
C ILE A 160 37.49 34.05 0.59
N LYS A 161 38.82 34.12 0.67
CA LYS A 161 39.72 32.97 0.86
C LYS A 161 40.49 33.13 2.15
N ALA A 162 39.94 32.61 3.23
CA ALA A 162 40.51 32.64 4.58
C ALA A 162 41.17 31.30 4.90
N ASP A 163 42.20 30.92 4.14
CA ASP A 163 42.76 29.56 4.12
C ASP A 163 43.63 29.20 5.34
N ALA A 164 44.01 30.19 6.16
CA ALA A 164 44.78 29.96 7.37
C ALA A 164 44.02 29.04 8.36
N GLU A 165 44.73 28.17 9.07
CA GLU A 165 44.10 27.31 10.07
C GLU A 165 43.27 28.14 11.06
N TYR A 166 42.06 27.69 11.39
CA TYR A 166 41.13 28.38 12.29
C TYR A 166 40.58 29.74 11.80
N ALA A 167 40.93 30.19 10.59
CA ALA A 167 40.33 31.34 9.93
C ALA A 167 39.02 30.95 9.21
N CYS A 168 37.99 31.78 9.36
CA CYS A 168 36.69 31.60 8.73
C CYS A 168 36.40 32.73 7.74
N ALA A 169 35.78 32.43 6.60
CA ALA A 169 35.36 33.45 5.65
C ALA A 169 34.17 34.27 6.18
N PHE A 170 33.13 33.60 6.69
CA PHE A 170 31.93 34.24 7.20
C PHE A 170 31.38 33.45 8.39
N ALA A 171 31.29 34.10 9.57
CA ALA A 171 30.77 33.47 10.79
C ALA A 171 29.56 34.22 11.36
N VAL A 172 28.57 33.48 11.83
CA VAL A 172 27.50 33.99 12.69
C VAL A 172 27.81 33.58 14.12
N ALA A 173 27.99 34.57 15.01
CA ALA A 173 28.21 34.29 16.43
C ALA A 173 26.92 33.80 17.09
N ALA A 174 27.04 33.07 18.20
CA ALA A 174 25.90 32.54 18.96
C ALA A 174 24.83 33.63 19.20
N GLY A 175 23.57 33.35 18.88
CA GLY A 175 22.46 34.31 18.98
C GLY A 175 22.33 35.30 17.81
N GLY A 176 23.26 35.30 16.85
CA GLY A 176 23.17 36.09 15.62
C GLY A 176 22.32 35.42 14.54
N THR A 177 21.82 36.22 13.59
CA THR A 177 21.05 35.76 12.43
C THR A 177 21.52 36.46 11.15
N ALA A 178 21.72 35.72 10.07
CA ALA A 178 22.04 36.28 8.75
C ALA A 178 21.07 35.83 7.65
N ASN A 179 20.38 36.78 7.04
CA ASN A 179 19.53 36.54 5.86
C ASN A 179 20.32 36.93 4.62
N ILE A 180 20.81 35.95 3.86
CA ILE A 180 21.71 36.15 2.73
C ILE A 180 20.92 36.08 1.41
N THR A 181 20.93 37.19 0.66
CA THR A 181 20.49 37.26 -0.73
C THR A 181 21.70 37.07 -1.65
N LEU A 182 21.69 36.01 -2.45
CA LEU A 182 22.75 35.72 -3.42
C LEU A 182 22.46 36.39 -4.76
N SER A 183 23.45 37.12 -5.25
CA SER A 183 23.53 37.63 -6.62
C SER A 183 24.93 37.39 -7.17
N GLY A 184 25.06 37.21 -8.49
CA GLY A 184 26.37 36.89 -9.09
C GLY A 184 26.97 35.57 -8.57
N ILE A 185 28.30 35.47 -8.55
CA ILE A 185 29.02 34.26 -8.12
C ILE A 185 29.82 34.54 -6.85
N ASN A 186 29.45 33.88 -5.76
CA ASN A 186 30.06 34.10 -4.45
C ASN A 186 30.82 32.86 -3.99
N THR A 187 32.00 33.06 -3.40
CA THR A 187 32.87 32.01 -2.88
C THR A 187 33.32 32.35 -1.46
N LEU A 188 33.06 31.45 -0.52
CA LEU A 188 33.49 31.55 0.87
C LEU A 188 34.35 30.32 1.20
N THR A 189 35.65 30.51 1.35
CA THR A 189 36.59 29.43 1.70
C THR A 189 37.23 29.70 3.05
N SER A 190 37.16 28.71 3.94
CA SER A 190 37.71 28.77 5.29
C SER A 190 38.79 27.72 5.49
N GLY A 191 39.70 27.98 6.43
CA GLY A 191 40.77 27.06 6.80
C GLY A 191 40.34 25.94 7.73
N TRP A 192 41.34 25.21 8.26
CA TRP A 192 41.14 24.03 9.10
C TRP A 192 40.20 24.31 10.29
N GLY A 193 39.24 23.41 10.52
CA GLY A 193 38.32 23.46 11.66
C GLY A 193 37.23 24.53 11.59
N ARG A 194 37.06 25.21 10.45
CA ARG A 194 36.07 26.28 10.25
C ARG A 194 35.21 26.00 9.04
N ALA A 195 33.92 26.27 9.16
CA ALA A 195 33.02 26.12 8.02
C ALA A 195 33.20 27.26 7.01
N GLY A 196 32.92 27.00 5.73
CA GLY A 196 32.94 28.02 4.68
C GLY A 196 31.99 29.18 5.02
N LEU A 197 30.77 28.82 5.41
CA LEU A 197 29.83 29.69 6.12
C LEU A 197 29.51 29.06 7.48
N GLU A 198 30.03 29.64 8.55
CA GLU A 198 29.91 29.09 9.90
C GLU A 198 28.60 29.50 10.58
N VAL A 199 27.79 28.48 10.85
CA VAL A 199 26.46 28.54 11.47
C VAL A 199 26.48 27.56 12.65
N PRO A 200 27.05 27.94 13.81
CA PRO A 200 27.10 27.10 14.99
C PRO A 200 25.73 26.97 15.67
N GLU A 201 25.64 26.15 16.72
CA GLU A 201 24.41 25.99 17.49
C GLU A 201 23.85 27.35 18.00
N ASN A 202 22.52 27.47 18.07
CA ASN A 202 21.82 28.70 18.44
C ASN A 202 22.07 29.90 17.51
N THR A 203 22.42 29.65 16.25
CA THR A 203 22.49 30.67 15.20
C THR A 203 21.56 30.30 14.04
N ALA A 204 21.22 31.28 13.22
CA ALA A 204 20.35 31.08 12.06
C ALA A 204 20.91 31.74 10.80
N VAL A 205 20.83 31.02 9.69
CA VAL A 205 21.10 31.52 8.35
C VAL A 205 19.95 31.18 7.42
N SER A 206 19.49 32.16 6.64
CA SER A 206 18.52 31.96 5.57
C SER A 206 19.10 32.43 4.23
N ILE A 207 19.26 31.52 3.27
CA ILE A 207 19.86 31.77 1.95
C ILE A 207 18.76 31.81 0.89
N HIS A 208 18.73 32.87 0.08
CA HIS A 208 17.80 33.06 -1.02
C HIS A 208 18.44 33.86 -2.16
N GLY A 209 17.68 34.19 -3.21
CA GLY A 209 18.18 34.86 -4.41
C GLY A 209 18.36 33.91 -5.59
N ASP A 210 18.91 34.42 -6.69
CA ASP A 210 19.14 33.69 -7.95
C ASP A 210 20.64 33.45 -8.24
N GLY A 211 21.53 34.06 -7.44
CA GLY A 211 22.98 33.89 -7.53
C GLY A 211 23.50 32.53 -7.06
N ARG A 212 24.82 32.38 -7.14
CA ARG A 212 25.56 31.18 -6.72
C ARG A 212 26.36 31.45 -5.45
N LEU A 213 26.39 30.45 -4.56
CA LEU A 213 27.30 30.38 -3.42
C LEU A 213 28.10 29.08 -3.48
N GLU A 214 29.42 29.19 -3.39
CA GLU A 214 30.33 28.08 -3.15
C GLU A 214 30.97 28.24 -1.77
N ALA A 215 30.52 27.43 -0.82
CA ALA A 215 30.96 27.45 0.56
C ALA A 215 31.86 26.23 0.84
N ASN A 216 33.14 26.49 1.11
CA ASN A 216 34.17 25.49 1.26
C ASN A 216 34.72 25.50 2.69
N GLY A 217 34.39 24.46 3.46
CA GLY A 217 35.07 24.13 4.69
C GLY A 217 36.28 23.24 4.42
N SER A 218 37.37 23.46 5.14
CA SER A 218 38.53 22.57 5.11
C SER A 218 38.29 21.34 6.01
N ASN A 219 39.34 20.62 6.39
CA ASN A 219 39.25 19.49 7.32
C ASN A 219 38.50 19.92 8.59
N ASN A 220 37.57 19.08 9.05
CA ASN A 220 36.73 19.31 10.23
C ASN A 220 35.79 20.53 10.17
N GLY A 221 35.73 21.28 9.06
CA GLY A 221 34.78 22.38 8.87
C GLY A 221 33.69 22.00 7.88
N ALA A 222 32.42 22.27 8.20
CA ALA A 222 31.35 22.06 7.23
C ALA A 222 31.47 23.01 6.03
N GLY A 223 30.85 22.70 4.89
CA GLY A 223 30.69 23.73 3.86
C GLY A 223 29.84 24.89 4.39
N ILE A 224 28.65 24.55 4.88
CA ILE A 224 27.75 25.46 5.60
C ILE A 224 27.33 24.79 6.91
N GLY A 225 27.59 25.42 8.05
CA GLY A 225 27.20 24.90 9.36
C GLY A 225 28.29 24.97 10.41
N GLY A 226 28.45 23.93 11.22
CA GLY A 226 29.38 23.92 12.35
C GLY A 226 30.86 23.82 11.94
N GLY A 227 31.72 24.47 12.73
CA GLY A 227 33.17 24.24 12.72
C GLY A 227 33.57 22.96 13.47
N GLY A 228 34.88 22.78 13.73
CA GLY A 228 35.53 21.54 14.17
C GLY A 228 35.01 20.83 15.43
N VAL A 229 34.12 21.45 16.18
CA VAL A 229 33.52 20.94 17.43
C VAL A 229 32.12 21.54 17.68
N SER A 230 31.41 21.92 16.62
CA SER A 230 30.08 22.54 16.75
C SER A 230 29.04 21.77 15.95
N SER A 231 27.85 21.62 16.53
CA SER A 231 26.66 21.25 15.77
C SER A 231 26.34 22.35 14.76
N GLY A 232 25.64 21.97 13.69
CA GLY A 232 25.00 22.96 12.82
C GLY A 232 23.92 23.72 13.58
N GLY A 233 23.75 25.00 13.27
CA GLY A 233 22.64 25.81 13.74
C GLY A 233 21.36 25.57 12.94
N THR A 234 20.59 26.63 12.74
CA THR A 234 19.42 26.64 11.85
C THR A 234 19.86 27.13 10.47
N ILE A 235 19.78 26.25 9.46
CA ILE A 235 20.19 26.54 8.10
C ILE A 235 18.96 26.40 7.20
N GLU A 236 18.58 27.48 6.54
CA GLU A 236 17.45 27.50 5.63
C GLU A 236 17.89 27.90 4.23
N ILE A 237 17.59 27.10 3.22
CA ILE A 237 17.87 27.40 1.81
C ILE A 237 16.54 27.48 1.06
N LYS A 238 16.21 28.69 0.61
CA LYS A 238 14.96 29.02 -0.12
C LYS A 238 15.19 29.16 -1.63
N GLY A 239 16.43 29.43 -2.06
CA GLY A 239 16.75 29.73 -3.45
C GLY A 239 18.26 29.75 -3.71
N GLY A 240 18.61 30.09 -4.95
CA GLY A 240 20.00 30.18 -5.42
C GLY A 240 20.60 28.84 -5.82
N THR A 241 21.85 28.88 -6.31
CA THR A 241 22.68 27.70 -6.53
C THR A 241 23.71 27.59 -5.40
N VAL A 242 23.54 26.65 -4.49
CA VAL A 242 24.39 26.49 -3.30
C VAL A 242 25.23 25.22 -3.45
N THR A 243 26.54 25.38 -3.49
CA THR A 243 27.52 24.27 -3.40
C THR A 243 28.21 24.35 -2.05
N ALA A 244 28.08 23.29 -1.25
CA ALA A 244 28.68 23.20 0.07
C ALA A 244 29.61 21.99 0.15
N ASN A 245 30.91 22.25 0.27
CA ASN A 245 31.94 21.23 0.31
C ASN A 245 32.63 21.25 1.67
N SER A 246 32.86 20.08 2.27
CA SER A 246 33.70 19.94 3.44
C SER A 246 34.94 19.08 3.16
N GLY A 247 35.98 19.28 3.96
CA GLY A 247 37.06 18.30 4.10
C GLY A 247 36.61 17.05 4.87
N PRO A 248 37.54 16.12 5.16
CA PRO A 248 37.30 14.99 6.05
C PRO A 248 36.74 15.45 7.40
N GLY A 249 35.83 14.64 7.97
CA GLY A 249 35.35 14.83 9.34
C GLY A 249 33.98 15.53 9.49
N ALA A 250 33.66 16.48 8.62
CA ALA A 250 32.46 17.33 8.73
C ALA A 250 31.45 17.10 7.59
N ALA A 251 30.20 17.55 7.79
CA ALA A 251 29.16 17.47 6.77
C ALA A 251 29.34 18.53 5.67
N GLY A 252 28.82 18.28 4.47
CA GLY A 252 28.72 19.33 3.45
C GLY A 252 27.86 20.50 3.94
N ILE A 253 26.64 20.18 4.39
CA ILE A 253 25.76 21.11 5.13
C ILE A 253 25.41 20.47 6.47
N GLY A 254 25.71 21.14 7.59
CA GLY A 254 25.32 20.68 8.92
C GLY A 254 26.45 20.71 9.94
N GLY A 255 26.76 19.57 10.57
CA GLY A 255 27.64 19.50 11.74
C GLY A 255 29.13 19.34 11.44
N GLY A 256 29.96 19.84 12.34
CA GLY A 256 31.37 19.45 12.45
C GLY A 256 31.54 18.03 13.04
N PRO A 257 32.79 17.54 13.16
CA PRO A 257 33.08 16.23 13.73
C PRO A 257 32.46 16.04 15.12
N SER A 258 31.90 14.84 15.34
CA SER A 258 31.21 14.42 16.58
C SER A 258 29.98 15.26 16.95
N CYS A 259 29.50 16.10 16.04
CA CYS A 259 28.39 16.99 16.27
C CYS A 259 27.24 16.75 15.30
N SER A 260 26.03 17.06 15.76
CA SER A 260 24.81 16.83 14.98
C SER A 260 24.65 17.82 13.83
N GLY A 261 23.83 17.47 12.83
CA GLY A 261 23.53 18.33 11.69
C GLY A 261 22.77 19.62 12.00
N GLY A 262 22.20 19.75 13.21
CA GLY A 262 21.34 20.90 13.55
C GLY A 262 19.95 20.80 12.91
N THR A 263 19.38 21.95 12.57
CA THR A 263 18.09 22.06 11.87
C THR A 263 18.35 22.58 10.46
N ILE A 264 18.06 21.75 9.45
CA ILE A 264 18.33 22.07 8.04
C ILE A 264 17.01 22.03 7.28
N THR A 265 16.63 23.13 6.65
CA THR A 265 15.42 23.26 5.82
C THR A 265 15.78 23.68 4.41
N ILE A 266 15.33 22.93 3.41
CA ILE A 266 15.50 23.27 1.99
C ILE A 266 14.12 23.35 1.35
N SER A 267 13.72 24.55 0.94
CA SER A 267 12.43 24.82 0.30
C SER A 267 12.54 25.20 -1.18
N GLY A 268 13.76 25.45 -1.67
CA GLY A 268 14.00 25.79 -3.07
C GLY A 268 15.49 25.86 -3.43
N GLY A 269 15.77 26.27 -4.66
CA GLY A 269 17.14 26.38 -5.19
C GLY A 269 17.72 25.07 -5.74
N THR A 270 18.98 25.14 -6.19
CA THR A 270 19.79 23.97 -6.55
C THR A 270 20.88 23.80 -5.51
N VAL A 271 20.83 22.72 -4.72
CA VAL A 271 21.73 22.47 -3.59
C VAL A 271 22.60 21.26 -3.88
N MET A 272 23.92 21.43 -3.81
CA MET A 272 24.90 20.37 -3.94
C MET A 272 25.76 20.33 -2.67
N ALA A 273 25.59 19.28 -1.86
CA ALA A 273 26.26 19.14 -0.58
C ALA A 273 27.14 17.89 -0.56
N LYS A 274 28.44 18.06 -0.35
CA LYS A 274 29.44 16.98 -0.47
C LYS A 274 30.33 16.93 0.77
N SER A 275 30.43 15.74 1.36
CA SER A 275 31.41 15.46 2.40
C SER A 275 32.74 14.98 1.81
N GLY A 276 33.86 15.34 2.43
CA GLY A 276 35.18 14.86 2.00
C GLY A 276 35.43 13.36 2.25
N SER A 277 34.81 12.76 3.28
CA SER A 277 34.94 11.32 3.57
C SER A 277 33.97 10.80 4.65
N ASN A 278 33.97 11.40 5.84
CA ASN A 278 33.35 10.81 7.03
C ASN A 278 32.04 11.48 7.46
N GLY A 279 31.79 12.73 7.09
CA GLY A 279 30.52 13.40 7.36
C GLY A 279 29.42 12.97 6.39
N ALA A 280 28.20 13.43 6.65
CA ALA A 280 27.11 13.33 5.69
C ALA A 280 27.22 14.39 4.58
N GLY A 281 26.59 14.17 3.43
CA GLY A 281 26.38 15.25 2.46
C GLY A 281 25.58 16.38 3.13
N ILE A 282 24.41 16.04 3.66
CA ILE A 282 23.57 16.93 4.50
C ILE A 282 23.30 16.22 5.83
N GLY A 283 23.66 16.85 6.95
CA GLY A 283 23.39 16.34 8.28
C GLY A 283 24.62 16.32 9.19
N GLY A 284 24.90 15.19 9.83
CA GLY A 284 25.90 15.08 10.89
C GLY A 284 27.35 15.01 10.39
N GLY A 285 28.29 15.52 11.19
CA GLY A 285 29.70 15.19 11.03
C GLY A 285 30.01 13.77 11.54
N THR A 286 31.28 13.37 11.53
CA THR A 286 31.72 12.02 11.93
C THR A 286 31.31 11.69 13.36
N GLY A 287 30.53 10.65 13.59
CA GLY A 287 29.96 10.27 14.88
C GLY A 287 28.74 11.09 15.29
N GLY A 288 28.36 12.09 14.48
CA GLY A 288 27.22 12.95 14.71
C GLY A 288 25.95 12.44 14.02
N ALA A 289 24.81 12.58 14.70
CA ALA A 289 23.51 12.26 14.14
C ALA A 289 23.08 13.31 13.08
N GLY A 290 22.19 12.91 12.17
CA GLY A 290 21.72 13.78 11.08
C GLY A 290 21.01 15.07 11.50
N GLY A 291 20.51 15.14 12.75
CA GLY A 291 19.71 16.28 13.22
C GLY A 291 18.28 16.23 12.68
N THR A 292 17.69 17.40 12.45
CA THR A 292 16.36 17.55 11.85
C THR A 292 16.51 18.12 10.44
N ILE A 293 16.14 17.35 9.43
CA ILE A 293 16.29 17.71 8.02
C ILE A 293 14.92 17.71 7.35
N ALA A 294 14.54 18.85 6.76
CA ALA A 294 13.28 19.02 6.04
C ALA A 294 13.56 19.50 4.62
N ILE A 295 13.05 18.78 3.61
CA ILE A 295 13.14 19.17 2.20
C ILE A 295 11.73 19.25 1.62
N SER A 296 11.29 20.44 1.26
CA SER A 296 9.96 20.69 0.69
C SER A 296 10.00 21.12 -0.78
N GLY A 297 11.19 21.42 -1.33
CA GLY A 297 11.35 21.85 -2.72
C GLY A 297 12.81 21.92 -3.17
N GLY A 298 13.02 22.38 -4.40
CA GLY A 298 14.33 22.51 -5.02
C GLY A 298 14.89 21.22 -5.63
N THR A 299 16.11 21.33 -6.17
CA THR A 299 16.91 20.20 -6.67
C THR A 299 18.07 19.98 -5.71
N VAL A 300 18.06 18.87 -4.96
CA VAL A 300 19.02 18.58 -3.90
C VAL A 300 19.86 17.38 -4.28
N THR A 301 21.18 17.54 -4.35
CA THR A 301 22.15 16.46 -4.51
C THR A 301 23.04 16.40 -3.27
N ALA A 302 22.97 15.31 -2.52
CA ALA A 302 23.73 15.13 -1.29
C ALA A 302 24.58 13.87 -1.40
N THR A 303 25.90 14.00 -1.20
CA THR A 303 26.85 12.90 -1.37
C THR A 303 27.68 12.71 -0.11
N GLY A 304 27.50 11.55 0.51
CA GLY A 304 28.35 11.01 1.57
C GLY A 304 29.31 9.97 1.01
N TYR A 305 30.33 9.61 1.79
CA TYR A 305 31.18 8.45 1.49
C TYR A 305 31.05 7.38 2.58
N LEU A 306 31.56 7.66 3.79
CA LEU A 306 31.28 6.86 4.99
C LEU A 306 30.01 7.33 5.70
N GLY A 307 29.76 8.64 5.73
CA GLY A 307 28.47 9.18 6.17
C GLY A 307 27.37 8.95 5.13
N ALA A 308 26.12 9.23 5.52
CA ALA A 308 24.99 9.16 4.61
C ALA A 308 25.03 10.26 3.56
N GLY A 309 24.31 10.09 2.45
CA GLY A 309 24.02 11.22 1.55
C GLY A 309 23.26 12.31 2.32
N ILE A 310 22.14 11.93 2.93
CA ILE A 310 21.35 12.76 3.86
C ILE A 310 21.16 11.99 5.17
N GLY A 311 21.59 12.56 6.29
CA GLY A 311 21.42 11.97 7.61
C GLY A 311 22.70 11.96 8.43
N GLY A 312 23.04 10.81 9.02
CA GLY A 312 24.17 10.70 9.96
C GLY A 312 25.53 10.71 9.27
N GLY A 313 26.53 11.30 9.93
CA GLY A 313 27.92 11.04 9.56
C GLY A 313 28.31 9.59 9.90
N SER A 314 29.52 9.16 9.57
CA SER A 314 30.00 7.82 9.90
C SER A 314 29.78 7.50 11.38
N TYR A 315 29.28 6.32 11.72
CA TYR A 315 28.81 5.91 13.07
C TYR A 315 27.57 6.64 13.62
N GLY A 316 27.11 7.70 12.96
CA GLY A 316 25.97 8.51 13.37
C GLY A 316 24.63 7.98 12.85
N SER A 317 23.59 8.08 13.67
CA SER A 317 22.21 7.78 13.27
C SER A 317 21.63 8.83 12.31
N GLY A 318 20.65 8.43 11.49
CA GLY A 318 20.05 9.28 10.47
C GLY A 318 19.30 10.51 10.98
N GLY A 319 18.90 10.55 12.25
CA GLY A 319 18.12 11.66 12.80
C GLY A 319 16.66 11.63 12.35
N THR A 320 16.06 12.81 12.18
CA THR A 320 14.69 12.98 11.67
C THR A 320 14.73 13.63 10.31
N ILE A 321 14.29 12.92 9.28
CA ILE A 321 14.35 13.34 7.89
C ILE A 321 12.93 13.36 7.31
N THR A 322 12.49 14.52 6.82
CA THR A 322 11.20 14.71 6.17
C THR A 322 11.39 15.25 4.77
N ILE A 323 10.84 14.57 3.76
CA ILE A 323 10.83 15.04 2.38
C ILE A 323 9.37 15.16 1.92
N SER A 324 8.92 16.38 1.64
CA SER A 324 7.57 16.68 1.18
C SER A 324 7.50 17.21 -0.25
N GLY A 325 8.65 17.43 -0.90
CA GLY A 325 8.71 17.88 -2.29
C GLY A 325 10.14 17.96 -2.83
N GLY A 326 10.26 18.47 -4.06
CA GLY A 326 11.54 18.63 -4.76
C GLY A 326 12.05 17.37 -5.46
N THR A 327 13.22 17.50 -6.09
CA THR A 327 13.99 16.39 -6.69
C THR A 327 15.21 16.16 -5.84
N VAL A 328 15.24 15.05 -5.09
CA VAL A 328 16.28 14.73 -4.11
C VAL A 328 17.09 13.53 -4.58
N THR A 329 18.39 13.69 -4.72
CA THR A 329 19.34 12.61 -5.02
C THR A 329 20.34 12.50 -3.86
N ALA A 330 20.32 11.39 -3.16
CA ALA A 330 21.17 11.13 -2.01
C ALA A 330 22.00 9.87 -2.25
N THR A 331 23.32 10.01 -2.26
CA THR A 331 24.24 8.92 -2.61
C THR A 331 25.29 8.70 -1.54
N SER A 332 25.65 7.45 -1.30
CA SER A 332 26.73 7.08 -0.37
C SER A 332 27.45 5.79 -0.79
N TYR A 333 28.66 5.59 -0.28
CA TYR A 333 29.41 4.36 -0.48
C TYR A 333 29.16 3.34 0.65
N LEU A 334 29.41 3.71 1.92
CA LEU A 334 29.15 2.87 3.10
C LEU A 334 27.95 3.31 3.92
N GLY A 335 27.64 4.60 3.97
CA GLY A 335 26.41 5.08 4.61
C GLY A 335 25.19 4.72 3.77
N ALA A 336 24.01 4.97 4.35
CA ALA A 336 22.79 4.95 3.56
C ALA A 336 22.78 6.11 2.56
N GLY A 337 22.01 6.00 1.47
CA GLY A 337 21.68 7.18 0.67
C GLY A 337 20.97 8.21 1.55
N ILE A 338 19.92 7.79 2.24
CA ILE A 338 19.19 8.56 3.25
C ILE A 338 19.12 7.74 4.55
N GLY A 339 19.64 8.27 5.66
CA GLY A 339 19.58 7.60 6.96
C GLY A 339 20.93 7.56 7.67
N GLY A 340 21.33 6.40 8.18
CA GLY A 340 22.51 6.23 9.03
C GLY A 340 23.83 6.21 8.26
N GLY A 341 24.91 6.68 8.89
CA GLY A 341 26.26 6.56 8.34
C GLY A 341 26.85 5.17 8.56
N GLY A 342 27.81 4.76 7.73
CA GLY A 342 28.55 3.52 7.89
C GLY A 342 29.59 3.59 9.00
N GLY A 343 30.15 2.45 9.39
CA GLY A 343 31.19 2.35 10.41
C GLY A 343 32.02 1.08 10.30
N ASP A 344 33.22 1.12 10.89
CA ASP A 344 34.17 0.00 10.86
C ASP A 344 33.76 -1.17 11.78
N HIS A 345 32.74 -1.00 12.63
CA HIS A 345 32.27 -2.04 13.55
C HIS A 345 30.75 -2.13 13.55
N ILE A 346 30.08 -0.99 13.77
CA ILE A 346 28.62 -0.88 13.82
C ILE A 346 28.20 0.28 12.93
N GLY A 347 27.27 0.03 12.02
CA GLY A 347 26.63 1.08 11.22
C GLY A 347 25.66 1.91 12.05
N GLY A 348 25.52 3.19 11.72
CA GLY A 348 24.49 4.06 12.30
C GLY A 348 23.08 3.62 11.89
N SER A 349 22.13 3.74 12.80
CA SER A 349 20.72 3.42 12.53
C SER A 349 20.06 4.45 11.60
N GLY A 350 19.05 4.03 10.85
CA GLY A 350 18.38 4.86 9.84
C GLY A 350 17.61 6.07 10.37
N GLY A 351 17.29 6.10 11.67
CA GLY A 351 16.52 7.18 12.27
C GLY A 351 15.03 7.14 11.87
N THR A 352 14.39 8.29 11.79
CA THR A 352 13.00 8.44 11.34
C THR A 352 12.96 9.17 10.01
N ILE A 353 12.44 8.51 8.97
CA ILE A 353 12.42 8.98 7.60
C ILE A 353 10.97 9.00 7.12
N THR A 354 10.46 10.17 6.76
CA THR A 354 9.10 10.35 6.21
C THR A 354 9.17 11.00 4.84
N ILE A 355 8.56 10.37 3.84
CA ILE A 355 8.48 10.91 2.48
C ILE A 355 7.00 11.05 2.09
N SER A 356 6.58 12.28 1.80
CA SER A 356 5.18 12.63 1.47
C SER A 356 5.02 13.30 0.11
N GLY A 357 6.12 13.70 -0.53
CA GLY A 357 6.09 14.24 -1.89
C GLY A 357 7.47 14.27 -2.55
N GLY A 358 7.51 14.67 -3.81
CA GLY A 358 8.74 14.81 -4.59
C GLY A 358 9.25 13.51 -5.22
N ILE A 359 10.37 13.64 -5.94
CA ILE A 359 11.07 12.54 -6.59
C ILE A 359 12.37 12.30 -5.83
N VAL A 360 12.49 11.16 -5.16
CA VAL A 360 13.61 10.84 -4.29
C VAL A 360 14.39 9.66 -4.84
N THR A 361 15.67 9.85 -5.12
CA THR A 361 16.61 8.78 -5.47
C THR A 361 17.62 8.63 -4.34
N ALA A 362 17.65 7.45 -3.72
CA ALA A 362 18.53 7.12 -2.62
C ALA A 362 19.35 5.88 -2.95
N THR A 363 20.66 6.03 -3.04
CA THR A 363 21.56 4.97 -3.51
C THR A 363 22.71 4.76 -2.55
N SER A 364 22.97 3.51 -2.18
CA SER A 364 24.19 3.12 -1.47
C SER A 364 24.89 1.95 -2.13
N SER A 365 26.23 1.99 -2.18
CA SER A 365 27.03 0.92 -2.78
C SER A 365 27.19 -0.29 -1.87
N ARG A 366 27.23 -0.11 -0.54
CA ARG A 366 27.45 -1.18 0.43
C ARG A 366 26.40 -1.26 1.54
N SER A 367 25.45 -0.32 1.61
CA SER A 367 24.36 -0.34 2.60
C SER A 367 22.99 -0.14 1.95
N ALA A 368 21.94 0.06 2.76
CA ALA A 368 20.62 0.40 2.27
C ALA A 368 20.61 1.72 1.49
N GLY A 369 19.75 1.82 0.48
CA GLY A 369 19.45 3.11 -0.14
C GLY A 369 18.81 4.05 0.87
N ILE A 370 17.83 3.55 1.63
CA ILE A 370 17.16 4.26 2.73
C ILE A 370 17.20 3.41 3.99
N GLY A 371 17.72 3.95 5.09
CA GLY A 371 17.76 3.26 6.38
C GLY A 371 19.16 3.19 6.98
N GLY A 372 19.59 2.00 7.40
CA GLY A 372 20.83 1.80 8.17
C GLY A 372 22.11 1.87 7.34
N GLY A 373 23.22 2.23 7.99
CA GLY A 373 24.56 2.25 7.41
C GLY A 373 25.28 0.89 7.46
N TYR A 374 26.32 0.72 6.65
CA TYR A 374 27.14 -0.49 6.64
C TYR A 374 27.98 -0.60 7.92
N GLY A 375 28.08 -1.80 8.49
CA GLY A 375 29.00 -2.09 9.60
C GLY A 375 29.97 -3.20 9.19
N GLY A 376 31.27 -2.92 9.09
CA GLY A 376 32.24 -3.95 8.74
C GLY A 376 33.70 -3.58 9.05
N GLY A 377 34.43 -4.53 9.65
CA GLY A 377 35.83 -4.39 10.03
C GLY A 377 36.76 -4.26 8.83
N ILE A 378 37.28 -3.06 8.59
CA ILE A 378 38.41 -2.86 7.70
C ILE A 378 39.70 -2.99 8.54
N GLY A 379 40.18 -4.22 8.77
CA GLY A 379 41.46 -4.46 9.45
C GLY A 379 41.49 -5.79 10.22
N GLY A 380 42.35 -6.72 9.79
CA GLY A 380 42.28 -8.14 10.15
C GLY A 380 42.72 -8.54 11.57
N GLY A 381 42.32 -9.76 11.94
CA GLY A 381 42.81 -10.49 13.10
C GLY A 381 41.71 -11.04 14.02
N TYR A 382 41.29 -12.28 13.74
CA TYR A 382 40.68 -13.27 14.65
C TYR A 382 39.25 -13.00 15.20
N ASP A 383 38.32 -13.81 14.67
CA ASP A 383 37.14 -14.37 15.35
C ASP A 383 36.06 -13.42 15.91
N LYS A 384 35.50 -12.52 15.09
CA LYS A 384 34.17 -11.93 15.38
C LYS A 384 33.14 -12.29 14.31
N PRO A 385 31.94 -12.77 14.70
CA PRO A 385 30.90 -13.16 13.76
C PRO A 385 30.17 -11.92 13.22
N GLY A 386 30.21 -11.72 11.89
CA GLY A 386 29.26 -10.90 11.13
C GLY A 386 29.55 -9.40 11.00
N THR A 387 29.27 -8.85 9.82
CA THR A 387 28.98 -7.41 9.63
C THR A 387 27.79 -7.04 10.52
N VAL A 388 27.91 -6.01 11.36
CA VAL A 388 26.79 -5.49 12.17
C VAL A 388 26.35 -4.15 11.59
N GLY A 389 25.60 -4.21 10.50
CA GLY A 389 24.95 -3.05 9.90
C GLY A 389 24.04 -2.34 10.89
N GLY A 390 23.82 -1.05 10.67
CA GLY A 390 22.85 -0.29 11.45
C GLY A 390 21.42 -0.72 11.12
N ASP A 391 20.53 -0.62 12.10
CA ASP A 391 19.11 -0.92 11.90
C ASP A 391 18.45 0.09 10.96
N GLY A 392 17.44 -0.34 10.20
CA GLY A 392 16.74 0.47 9.20
C GLY A 392 15.94 1.65 9.78
N GLY A 393 15.65 1.65 11.09
CA GLY A 393 14.89 2.70 11.75
C GLY A 393 13.40 2.65 11.37
N ARG A 394 12.78 3.83 11.21
CA ARG A 394 11.39 3.97 10.77
C ARG A 394 11.35 4.67 9.42
N PHE A 395 10.77 4.00 8.43
CA PHE A 395 10.47 4.56 7.12
C PHE A 395 8.96 4.60 6.88
N THR A 396 8.44 5.79 6.59
CA THR A 396 7.03 6.01 6.24
C THR A 396 6.93 6.73 4.90
N ILE A 397 6.08 6.22 4.01
CA ILE A 397 5.65 6.94 2.81
C ILE A 397 4.13 7.14 2.84
N ASN A 398 3.68 8.39 2.80
CA ASN A 398 2.28 8.74 3.07
C ASN A 398 1.74 9.88 2.20
N GLY A 399 2.24 10.03 0.97
CA GLY A 399 1.79 11.08 0.07
C GLY A 399 2.11 10.85 -1.41
N ASN A 400 2.12 11.92 -2.19
CA ASN A 400 2.34 11.87 -3.64
C ASN A 400 3.84 11.86 -3.96
N ALA A 401 4.56 10.85 -3.47
CA ALA A 401 6.00 10.71 -3.64
C ALA A 401 6.36 9.55 -4.57
N VAL A 402 7.50 9.69 -5.26
CA VAL A 402 8.12 8.61 -6.02
C VAL A 402 9.54 8.39 -5.48
N VAL A 403 9.81 7.19 -4.99
CA VAL A 403 11.06 6.84 -4.30
C VAL A 403 11.78 5.75 -5.07
N PHE A 404 13.03 5.98 -5.42
CA PHE A 404 13.97 5.02 -5.97
C PHE A 404 15.05 4.70 -4.94
N ALA A 405 14.85 3.63 -4.18
CA ALA A 405 15.84 3.14 -3.24
C ALA A 405 16.66 2.03 -3.91
N THR A 406 17.99 2.14 -3.88
CA THR A 406 18.89 1.18 -4.53
C THR A 406 20.05 0.82 -3.62
N SER A 407 20.35 -0.48 -3.56
CA SER A 407 21.49 -1.04 -2.84
C SER A 407 22.11 -2.18 -3.63
N ASN A 408 23.44 -2.31 -3.59
CA ASN A 408 24.14 -3.44 -4.20
C ASN A 408 24.45 -4.58 -3.22
N GLN A 409 24.31 -4.38 -1.90
CA GLN A 409 24.77 -5.33 -0.86
C GLN A 409 23.81 -5.47 0.34
N ALA A 410 22.73 -4.70 0.39
CA ALA A 410 21.74 -4.72 1.47
C ALA A 410 20.31 -4.62 0.92
N SER A 411 19.31 -4.68 1.80
CA SER A 411 17.93 -4.30 1.47
C SER A 411 17.92 -2.86 0.96
N PRO A 412 17.26 -2.54 -0.18
CA PRO A 412 17.19 -1.16 -0.67
C PRO A 412 16.57 -0.19 0.34
N ILE A 413 15.54 -0.62 1.08
CA ILE A 413 14.97 0.08 2.23
C ILE A 413 15.03 -0.85 3.44
N GLY A 414 15.79 -0.49 4.47
CA GLY A 414 15.96 -1.32 5.66
C GLY A 414 17.32 -1.14 6.34
N GLY A 415 17.77 -2.19 7.03
CA GLY A 415 19.06 -2.18 7.71
C GLY A 415 20.24 -2.29 6.75
N GLY A 416 21.43 -1.88 7.22
CA GLY A 416 22.68 -2.28 6.58
C GLY A 416 22.89 -3.80 6.73
N PRO A 417 23.89 -4.40 6.04
CA PRO A 417 24.14 -5.84 6.12
C PRO A 417 24.32 -6.32 7.58
N GLY A 418 23.43 -7.18 8.06
CA GLY A 418 23.41 -7.70 9.43
C GLY A 418 22.70 -6.81 10.47
N GLY A 419 22.17 -5.65 10.06
CA GLY A 419 21.25 -4.84 10.87
C GLY A 419 19.79 -5.28 10.69
N GLY A 420 18.92 -4.93 11.62
CA GLY A 420 17.48 -5.19 11.51
C GLY A 420 16.82 -4.28 10.46
N ASP A 421 15.81 -4.77 9.76
CA ASP A 421 15.12 -3.99 8.72
C ASP A 421 14.37 -2.75 9.24
N GLY A 422 14.08 -2.71 10.54
CA GLY A 422 13.30 -1.64 11.15
C GLY A 422 11.81 -1.75 10.82
N THR A 423 11.13 -0.60 10.77
CA THR A 423 9.70 -0.50 10.47
C THR A 423 9.48 0.22 9.15
N LYS A 424 8.64 -0.36 8.30
CA LYS A 424 8.29 0.16 6.98
C LYS A 424 6.78 0.29 6.86
N GLU A 425 6.31 1.50 6.63
CA GLU A 425 4.90 1.86 6.56
C GLU A 425 4.60 2.52 5.20
N LEU A 426 3.99 1.75 4.29
CA LEU A 426 3.71 2.17 2.92
C LEU A 426 2.22 2.49 2.75
N ILE A 427 1.84 3.75 2.95
CA ILE A 427 0.44 4.20 2.94
C ILE A 427 0.04 4.73 1.56
N LYS A 428 0.81 5.67 1.02
CA LYS A 428 0.52 6.35 -0.25
C LYS A 428 1.83 6.75 -0.93
N GLY A 429 2.01 6.39 -2.20
CA GLY A 429 3.19 6.74 -3.00
C GLY A 429 3.61 5.65 -3.98
N VAL A 430 4.70 5.87 -4.71
CA VAL A 430 5.35 4.86 -5.57
C VAL A 430 6.74 4.57 -5.02
N VAL A 431 7.03 3.31 -4.72
CA VAL A 431 8.30 2.90 -4.11
C VAL A 431 8.97 1.83 -4.95
N PHE A 432 10.18 2.13 -5.42
CA PHE A 432 11.10 1.18 -6.03
C PHE A 432 12.13 0.73 -5.01
N GLU A 433 12.10 -0.56 -4.69
CA GLU A 433 13.14 -1.25 -3.93
C GLU A 433 14.01 -2.02 -4.94
N GLY A 434 15.14 -1.43 -5.33
CA GLY A 434 15.94 -1.89 -6.46
C GLY A 434 15.17 -1.75 -7.76
N SER A 435 15.06 -2.85 -8.52
CA SER A 435 14.34 -2.88 -9.80
C SER A 435 12.82 -3.13 -9.65
N ASN A 436 12.31 -3.28 -8.43
CA ASN A 436 10.90 -3.61 -8.18
C ASN A 436 10.16 -2.41 -7.58
N GLY A 437 9.30 -1.80 -8.38
CA GLY A 437 8.39 -0.71 -8.04
C GLY A 437 7.02 -1.22 -7.64
N THR A 438 6.43 -0.63 -6.60
CA THR A 438 5.04 -0.87 -6.19
C THR A 438 4.32 0.47 -5.97
N VAL A 439 3.09 0.56 -6.45
CA VAL A 439 2.17 1.66 -6.13
C VAL A 439 1.43 1.33 -4.84
N CYS A 440 1.47 2.23 -3.86
CA CYS A 440 0.80 2.10 -2.57
C CYS A 440 -0.35 3.10 -2.49
N GLY A 441 -1.55 2.64 -2.16
CA GLY A 441 -2.74 3.49 -2.05
C GLY A 441 -3.15 4.08 -3.41
N SER A 442 -3.35 5.40 -3.46
CA SER A 442 -3.78 6.09 -4.68
C SER A 442 -2.99 7.39 -4.94
N PRO A 443 -1.70 7.30 -5.32
CA PRO A 443 -0.85 8.47 -5.53
C PRO A 443 -1.09 9.13 -6.88
N GLU A 444 -0.84 10.44 -6.90
CA GLU A 444 -0.61 11.22 -8.12
C GLU A 444 0.91 11.36 -8.33
N LEU A 445 1.37 11.28 -9.58
CA LEU A 445 2.77 11.51 -9.89
C LEU A 445 3.16 12.98 -9.59
N PRO A 446 4.26 13.25 -8.86
CA PRO A 446 4.70 14.60 -8.53
C PRO A 446 5.39 15.33 -9.69
N GLY A 447 5.60 14.65 -10.82
CA GLY A 447 6.28 15.16 -12.01
C GLY A 447 6.63 14.02 -12.97
N ASP A 448 7.43 14.32 -13.98
CA ASP A 448 7.84 13.33 -14.98
C ASP A 448 8.69 12.22 -14.36
N ILE A 449 8.33 10.97 -14.63
CA ILE A 449 9.01 9.79 -14.09
C ILE A 449 9.39 8.85 -15.23
N THR A 450 10.58 8.27 -15.11
CA THR A 450 11.02 7.18 -15.99
C THR A 450 11.15 5.88 -15.19
N ILE A 451 10.48 4.83 -15.64
CA ILE A 451 10.71 3.45 -15.17
C ILE A 451 11.89 2.89 -15.97
N PRO A 452 13.04 2.59 -15.33
CA PRO A 452 14.24 2.15 -16.04
C PRO A 452 14.07 0.81 -16.74
N TYR A 453 14.90 0.56 -17.75
CA TYR A 453 15.01 -0.76 -18.37
C TYR A 453 15.36 -1.83 -17.32
N GLY A 454 14.72 -3.01 -17.42
CA GLY A 454 14.86 -4.09 -16.44
C GLY A 454 14.12 -3.87 -15.11
N SER A 455 13.47 -2.72 -14.90
CA SER A 455 12.62 -2.47 -13.74
C SER A 455 11.17 -2.85 -14.01
N THR A 456 10.45 -3.25 -12.96
CA THR A 456 9.02 -3.55 -13.01
C THR A 456 8.27 -2.61 -12.08
N LEU A 457 7.21 -1.95 -12.54
CA LEU A 457 6.27 -1.22 -11.69
C LEU A 457 4.97 -2.01 -11.60
N THR A 458 4.60 -2.42 -10.39
CA THR A 458 3.34 -3.09 -10.10
C THR A 458 2.33 -2.10 -9.53
N VAL A 459 1.13 -2.07 -10.10
CA VAL A 459 -0.05 -1.39 -9.55
C VAL A 459 -0.96 -2.47 -8.98
N PRO A 460 -0.99 -2.71 -7.65
CA PRO A 460 -1.77 -3.77 -7.05
C PRO A 460 -3.29 -3.60 -7.19
N ASP A 461 -4.04 -4.66 -6.93
CA ASP A 461 -5.52 -4.60 -6.83
C ASP A 461 -5.95 -3.53 -5.83
N GLY A 462 -6.94 -2.71 -6.20
CA GLY A 462 -7.43 -1.59 -5.39
C GLY A 462 -6.53 -0.34 -5.35
N ALA A 463 -5.30 -0.41 -5.86
CA ALA A 463 -4.43 0.76 -5.99
C ALA A 463 -4.75 1.57 -7.26
N THR A 464 -4.48 2.87 -7.24
CA THR A 464 -4.68 3.77 -8.39
C THR A 464 -3.45 4.65 -8.59
N LEU A 465 -2.81 4.55 -9.75
CA LEU A 465 -1.77 5.48 -10.17
C LEU A 465 -2.38 6.55 -11.08
N THR A 466 -2.36 7.81 -10.64
CA THR A 466 -2.84 8.94 -11.43
C THR A 466 -1.66 9.66 -12.08
N ILE A 467 -1.70 9.85 -13.40
CA ILE A 467 -0.76 10.65 -14.18
C ILE A 467 -1.42 12.02 -14.45
N PRO A 468 -1.03 13.09 -13.72
CA PRO A 468 -1.65 14.40 -13.87
C PRO A 468 -1.47 15.02 -15.25
N ASP A 469 -2.22 16.08 -15.54
CA ASP A 469 -2.03 16.91 -16.73
C ASP A 469 -0.57 17.33 -16.88
N ASN A 470 -0.09 17.38 -18.12
CA ASN A 470 1.27 17.77 -18.48
C ASN A 470 2.39 16.94 -17.81
N THR A 471 2.06 15.75 -17.29
CA THR A 471 3.03 14.81 -16.72
C THR A 471 3.20 13.60 -17.63
N ALA A 472 4.44 13.12 -17.77
CA ALA A 472 4.80 11.93 -18.51
C ALA A 472 5.29 10.81 -17.58
N LEU A 473 4.67 9.64 -17.69
CA LEU A 473 5.23 8.38 -17.20
C LEU A 473 5.91 7.67 -18.36
N THR A 474 7.24 7.66 -18.40
CA THR A 474 8.01 6.96 -19.41
C THR A 474 8.33 5.54 -18.95
N ASN A 475 7.78 4.53 -19.61
CA ASN A 475 8.06 3.13 -19.32
C ASN A 475 9.12 2.56 -20.28
N ASN A 476 10.35 2.38 -19.80
CA ASN A 476 11.39 1.62 -20.52
C ASN A 476 11.51 0.17 -20.01
N GLY A 477 10.80 -0.19 -18.94
CA GLY A 477 10.81 -1.50 -18.30
C GLY A 477 9.49 -2.24 -18.49
N ARG A 478 8.91 -2.69 -17.38
CA ARG A 478 7.66 -3.44 -17.34
C ARG A 478 6.66 -2.77 -16.39
N ILE A 479 5.39 -2.67 -16.79
CA ILE A 479 4.29 -2.29 -15.89
C ILE A 479 3.35 -3.49 -15.73
N GLU A 480 3.10 -3.90 -14.49
CA GLU A 480 2.06 -4.88 -14.13
C GLU A 480 0.88 -4.14 -13.51
N ASN A 481 -0.17 -3.86 -14.28
CA ASN A 481 -1.36 -3.17 -13.77
C ASN A 481 -2.46 -4.16 -13.38
N HIS A 482 -2.63 -4.38 -12.08
CA HIS A 482 -3.76 -5.08 -11.46
C HIS A 482 -4.81 -4.10 -10.90
N GLY A 483 -4.42 -2.86 -10.62
CA GLY A 483 -5.29 -1.78 -10.19
C GLY A 483 -5.74 -0.87 -11.33
N THR A 484 -5.62 0.44 -11.13
CA THR A 484 -5.99 1.46 -12.12
C THR A 484 -4.78 2.33 -12.46
N VAL A 485 -4.56 2.59 -13.76
CA VAL A 485 -3.60 3.61 -14.25
C VAL A 485 -4.41 4.62 -15.05
N ASN A 486 -4.66 5.78 -14.47
CA ASN A 486 -5.54 6.80 -15.05
C ASN A 486 -4.90 8.19 -15.01
N GLY A 487 -5.69 9.19 -15.32
CA GLY A 487 -5.25 10.58 -15.45
C GLY A 487 -5.21 11.03 -16.89
N THR A 488 -5.02 12.34 -17.04
CA THR A 488 -5.07 13.09 -18.30
C THR A 488 -3.68 13.32 -18.90
N GLY A 489 -2.62 13.01 -18.16
CA GLY A 489 -1.25 12.97 -18.67
C GLY A 489 -0.97 11.80 -19.62
N THR A 490 0.31 11.58 -19.92
CA THR A 490 0.74 10.61 -20.93
C THR A 490 1.54 9.46 -20.35
N LEU A 491 1.22 8.23 -20.76
CA LEU A 491 2.05 7.04 -20.57
C LEU A 491 2.84 6.80 -21.86
N VAL A 492 4.15 7.10 -21.84
CA VAL A 492 5.06 6.85 -22.96
C VAL A 492 5.67 5.46 -22.78
N ASN A 493 5.12 4.47 -23.49
CA ASN A 493 5.54 3.08 -23.40
C ASN A 493 6.59 2.73 -24.46
N ASN A 494 7.83 2.51 -24.03
CA ASN A 494 8.92 1.94 -24.82
C ASN A 494 9.20 0.47 -24.46
N GLY A 495 8.72 0.02 -23.29
CA GLY A 495 8.89 -1.33 -22.75
C GLY A 495 7.64 -2.20 -22.92
N THR A 496 7.19 -2.83 -21.83
CA THR A 496 5.98 -3.67 -21.79
C THR A 496 5.00 -3.15 -20.74
N VAL A 497 3.72 -3.07 -21.08
CA VAL A 497 2.60 -2.87 -20.15
C VAL A 497 1.73 -4.12 -20.17
N ASN A 498 1.47 -4.72 -19.02
CA ASN A 498 0.51 -5.80 -18.85
C ASN A 498 -0.66 -5.25 -18.02
N ASP A 499 -1.75 -4.92 -18.70
CA ASP A 499 -2.95 -4.34 -18.13
C ASP A 499 -3.93 -5.41 -17.67
N HIS A 500 -3.60 -6.15 -16.61
CA HIS A 500 -4.41 -7.27 -16.12
C HIS A 500 -5.85 -6.87 -15.82
N SER A 501 -6.09 -5.69 -15.26
CA SER A 501 -7.44 -5.21 -14.89
C SER A 501 -8.25 -4.60 -16.04
N GLY A 502 -7.61 -4.24 -17.15
CA GLY A 502 -8.22 -3.34 -18.13
C GLY A 502 -8.42 -1.91 -17.63
N GLY A 503 -7.85 -1.56 -16.47
CA GLY A 503 -7.97 -0.28 -15.78
C GLY A 503 -6.98 0.79 -16.25
N THR A 504 -6.27 0.55 -17.36
CA THR A 504 -5.42 1.58 -17.98
C THR A 504 -6.28 2.49 -18.85
N SER A 505 -6.61 3.67 -18.33
CA SER A 505 -7.37 4.72 -19.05
C SER A 505 -6.51 5.90 -19.49
N ALA A 506 -5.29 6.05 -18.97
CA ALA A 506 -4.35 7.08 -19.41
C ALA A 506 -3.98 6.91 -20.90
N ALA A 507 -3.67 8.02 -21.58
CA ALA A 507 -3.26 7.97 -22.99
C ALA A 507 -1.92 7.22 -23.13
N VAL A 508 -1.94 6.05 -23.77
CA VAL A 508 -0.74 5.21 -23.98
C VAL A 508 -0.17 5.49 -25.36
N ASN A 509 1.01 6.12 -25.39
CA ASN A 509 1.80 6.41 -26.58
C ASN A 509 3.07 5.54 -26.59
N GLY A 510 3.83 5.56 -27.69
CA GLY A 510 5.13 4.88 -27.79
C GLY A 510 5.10 3.56 -28.58
N THR A 511 6.28 2.93 -28.73
CA THR A 511 6.49 1.75 -29.59
C THR A 511 6.49 0.42 -28.81
N GLY A 512 6.36 0.48 -27.49
CA GLY A 512 6.38 -0.68 -26.61
C GLY A 512 5.14 -1.57 -26.74
N THR A 513 5.20 -2.75 -26.10
CA THR A 513 4.09 -3.71 -26.12
C THR A 513 3.07 -3.36 -25.04
N VAL A 514 1.77 -3.38 -25.37
CA VAL A 514 0.66 -3.12 -24.43
C VAL A 514 -0.28 -4.31 -24.39
N ASN A 515 -0.07 -5.25 -23.48
CA ASN A 515 -0.93 -6.42 -23.35
C ASN A 515 -2.22 -6.08 -22.60
N LYS A 516 -3.37 -6.37 -23.20
CA LYS A 516 -4.69 -6.21 -22.60
C LYS A 516 -5.43 -7.55 -22.58
N PRO A 517 -6.23 -7.85 -21.54
CA PRO A 517 -7.00 -9.08 -21.47
C PRO A 517 -8.06 -9.12 -22.57
N SER A 518 -8.27 -10.32 -23.11
CA SER A 518 -9.37 -10.61 -24.02
C SER A 518 -10.66 -10.78 -23.22
N ALA A 519 -11.79 -10.27 -23.70
CA ALA A 519 -13.08 -10.56 -23.08
C ALA A 519 -13.74 -11.75 -23.78
N VAL A 520 -14.17 -12.76 -23.01
CA VAL A 520 -14.90 -13.93 -23.53
C VAL A 520 -16.29 -13.98 -22.89
N LYS A 521 -17.33 -14.00 -23.70
CA LYS A 521 -18.72 -14.15 -23.27
C LYS A 521 -19.24 -15.53 -23.65
N ILE A 522 -19.75 -16.29 -22.69
CA ILE A 522 -20.34 -17.62 -22.94
C ILE A 522 -21.86 -17.52 -23.06
N THR A 523 -22.42 -18.20 -24.05
CA THR A 523 -23.86 -18.43 -24.17
C THR A 523 -24.13 -19.90 -24.48
N PHE A 524 -25.18 -20.45 -23.87
CA PHE A 524 -25.66 -21.81 -24.16
C PHE A 524 -26.86 -21.75 -25.10
N ARG A 525 -26.97 -22.72 -26.01
CA ARG A 525 -28.08 -22.84 -26.96
C ARG A 525 -28.57 -24.28 -27.03
N SER A 526 -29.90 -24.43 -27.15
CA SER A 526 -30.54 -25.71 -27.46
C SER A 526 -30.60 -25.95 -28.98
N SER A 527 -30.64 -27.22 -29.39
CA SER A 527 -30.79 -27.67 -30.78
C SER A 527 -32.10 -27.22 -31.45
N GLN A 528 -33.11 -26.81 -30.65
CA GLN A 528 -34.47 -26.44 -31.12
C GLN A 528 -34.74 -24.92 -31.05
N SER A 529 -33.71 -24.12 -30.75
CA SER A 529 -33.60 -22.64 -30.71
C SER A 529 -34.01 -21.89 -29.43
N GLY A 530 -33.13 -20.95 -29.05
CA GLY A 530 -33.18 -20.09 -27.85
C GLY A 530 -31.86 -20.13 -27.07
N GLN A 531 -31.40 -18.98 -26.55
CA GLN A 531 -30.36 -18.97 -25.53
C GLN A 531 -30.94 -19.60 -24.26
N ILE A 532 -30.21 -20.53 -23.66
CA ILE A 532 -30.68 -21.28 -22.49
C ILE A 532 -29.77 -21.05 -21.29
N THR A 533 -30.30 -21.27 -20.09
CA THR A 533 -29.55 -21.40 -18.83
C THR A 533 -29.79 -22.75 -18.15
N GLN A 534 -30.76 -23.52 -18.67
CA GLN A 534 -31.18 -24.84 -18.19
C GLN A 534 -31.31 -25.81 -19.38
N ALA A 535 -30.98 -27.08 -19.17
CA ALA A 535 -31.16 -28.17 -20.14
C ALA A 535 -31.49 -29.48 -19.42
N SER A 536 -32.17 -30.42 -20.07
CA SER A 536 -32.47 -31.72 -19.46
C SER A 536 -31.31 -32.71 -19.64
N TYR A 537 -31.14 -33.63 -18.69
CA TYR A 537 -30.24 -34.77 -18.86
C TYR A 537 -30.56 -35.53 -20.14
N GLY A 538 -29.54 -35.86 -20.93
CA GLY A 538 -29.66 -36.50 -22.24
C GLY A 538 -29.85 -35.53 -23.41
N ASP A 539 -30.01 -34.23 -23.18
CA ASP A 539 -30.02 -33.23 -24.26
C ASP A 539 -28.61 -33.03 -24.84
N THR A 540 -28.56 -32.56 -26.09
CA THR A 540 -27.33 -32.05 -26.70
C THR A 540 -27.45 -30.54 -26.87
N ILE A 541 -26.51 -29.80 -26.29
CA ILE A 541 -26.47 -28.34 -26.33
C ILE A 541 -25.26 -27.83 -27.10
N THR A 542 -25.27 -26.54 -27.42
CA THR A 542 -24.15 -25.83 -28.00
C THR A 542 -23.66 -24.75 -27.04
N VAL A 543 -22.37 -24.74 -26.73
CA VAL A 543 -21.69 -23.72 -25.95
C VAL A 543 -20.96 -22.78 -26.92
N GLN A 544 -21.38 -21.51 -26.98
CA GLN A 544 -20.74 -20.50 -27.82
C GLN A 544 -19.93 -19.53 -26.95
N ALA A 545 -18.65 -19.35 -27.28
CA ALA A 545 -17.77 -18.35 -26.70
C ALA A 545 -17.53 -17.23 -27.71
N GLU A 546 -18.09 -16.05 -27.44
CA GLU A 546 -17.85 -14.83 -28.20
C GLU A 546 -16.62 -14.11 -27.64
N VAL A 547 -15.65 -13.83 -28.49
CA VAL A 547 -14.34 -13.27 -28.14
C VAL A 547 -14.22 -11.84 -28.66
N SER A 548 -14.08 -10.89 -27.73
CA SER A 548 -13.71 -9.51 -28.05
C SER A 548 -12.21 -9.33 -27.82
N GLN A 549 -11.43 -9.37 -28.91
CA GLN A 549 -10.00 -9.07 -28.86
C GLN A 549 -9.80 -7.59 -28.54
N LYS A 550 -9.33 -7.29 -27.32
CA LYS A 550 -8.70 -6.00 -27.01
C LYS A 550 -7.21 -6.17 -27.28
N THR A 551 -6.62 -5.26 -28.03
CA THR A 551 -5.31 -5.41 -28.68
C THR A 551 -4.15 -5.84 -27.76
N THR A 552 -3.27 -6.65 -28.38
CA THR A 552 -1.92 -7.16 -28.01
C THR A 552 -1.84 -8.36 -27.03
N ARG A 553 -1.51 -9.53 -27.60
CA ARG A 553 -1.36 -10.86 -26.96
C ARG A 553 0.10 -11.19 -26.67
N LEU A 554 0.36 -11.81 -25.52
CA LEU A 554 1.54 -12.65 -25.29
C LEU A 554 1.53 -13.80 -26.32
N ARG A 555 2.49 -13.81 -27.24
CA ARG A 555 2.62 -14.85 -28.27
C ARG A 555 3.35 -16.06 -27.72
N THR A 556 2.61 -17.08 -27.32
CA THR A 556 3.04 -18.50 -27.43
C THR A 556 1.89 -19.49 -27.53
N ALA A 557 0.64 -19.04 -27.63
CA ALA A 557 -0.52 -19.92 -27.73
C ALA A 557 -1.29 -19.73 -29.04
N ALA A 558 -1.90 -20.82 -29.54
CA ALA A 558 -2.55 -20.87 -30.84
C ALA A 558 -3.47 -19.65 -31.05
N PRO A 559 -3.25 -18.84 -32.11
CA PRO A 559 -3.91 -17.56 -32.29
C PRO A 559 -5.44 -17.65 -32.40
N ASN A 560 -5.99 -18.84 -32.61
CA ASN A 560 -7.38 -19.01 -32.97
C ASN A 560 -8.07 -20.12 -32.16
N GLU A 561 -7.75 -20.36 -30.88
CA GLU A 561 -8.39 -21.46 -30.12
C GLU A 561 -8.99 -21.00 -28.79
N VAL A 562 -10.12 -21.62 -28.40
CA VAL A 562 -10.77 -21.54 -27.09
C VAL A 562 -10.81 -22.93 -26.45
N ILE A 563 -10.38 -23.04 -25.20
CA ILE A 563 -10.49 -24.27 -24.41
C ILE A 563 -11.67 -24.15 -23.44
N PHE A 564 -12.66 -25.03 -23.56
CA PHE A 564 -13.80 -25.12 -22.64
C PHE A 564 -13.51 -26.09 -21.50
N LYS A 565 -13.86 -25.74 -20.26
CA LYS A 565 -13.56 -26.51 -19.06
C LYS A 565 -14.68 -26.46 -18.02
N ILE A 566 -14.71 -27.45 -17.13
CA ILE A 566 -15.44 -27.43 -15.85
C ILE A 566 -14.43 -27.78 -14.76
N GLY A 567 -14.20 -26.86 -13.82
CA GLY A 567 -13.09 -26.98 -12.88
C GLY A 567 -11.76 -27.15 -13.62
N SER A 568 -11.02 -28.22 -13.32
CA SER A 568 -9.78 -28.59 -14.02
C SER A 568 -10.00 -29.45 -15.28
N THR A 569 -11.20 -30.00 -15.47
CA THR A 569 -11.51 -30.93 -16.58
C THR A 569 -11.74 -30.18 -17.88
N VAL A 570 -11.06 -30.58 -18.95
CA VAL A 570 -11.25 -30.03 -20.30
C VAL A 570 -12.43 -30.72 -20.98
N LEU A 571 -13.38 -29.92 -21.46
CA LEU A 571 -14.54 -30.38 -22.23
C LEU A 571 -14.23 -30.46 -23.74
N GLY A 572 -13.40 -29.54 -24.24
CA GLY A 572 -13.03 -29.49 -25.65
C GLY A 572 -12.21 -28.24 -25.99
N THR A 573 -11.58 -28.25 -27.16
CA THR A 573 -10.81 -27.13 -27.71
C THR A 573 -11.34 -26.82 -29.11
N GLU A 574 -11.72 -25.56 -29.36
CA GLU A 574 -12.39 -25.14 -30.59
C GLU A 574 -11.70 -23.95 -31.23
N SER A 575 -11.73 -23.89 -32.56
CA SER A 575 -11.17 -22.76 -33.30
C SER A 575 -12.11 -21.55 -33.33
N VAL A 576 -11.57 -20.33 -33.21
CA VAL A 576 -12.31 -19.07 -33.31
C VAL A 576 -12.50 -18.68 -34.77
N THR A 577 -13.76 -18.63 -35.23
CA THR A 577 -14.17 -18.16 -36.56
C THR A 577 -15.18 -17.03 -36.38
N ASN A 578 -14.99 -15.89 -37.05
CA ASN A 578 -15.87 -14.71 -36.92
C ASN A 578 -16.13 -14.31 -35.45
N LYS A 579 -15.05 -14.22 -34.65
CA LYS A 579 -15.08 -13.90 -33.22
C LYS A 579 -15.80 -14.91 -32.31
N THR A 580 -16.19 -16.08 -32.81
CA THR A 580 -16.91 -17.08 -32.01
C THR A 580 -16.21 -18.44 -32.09
N ALA A 581 -16.10 -19.14 -30.95
CA ALA A 581 -15.81 -20.57 -30.88
C ALA A 581 -17.04 -21.33 -30.39
N THR A 582 -17.31 -22.50 -30.94
CA THR A 582 -18.56 -23.24 -30.70
C THR A 582 -18.27 -24.70 -30.38
N LEU A 583 -18.62 -25.16 -29.17
CA LEU A 583 -18.50 -26.55 -28.73
C LEU A 583 -19.88 -27.21 -28.64
N THR A 584 -20.03 -28.40 -29.21
CA THR A 584 -21.25 -29.22 -29.05
C THR A 584 -21.06 -30.20 -27.90
N LEU A 585 -22.03 -30.27 -26.99
CA LEU A 585 -21.88 -30.97 -25.71
C LEU A 585 -23.11 -31.84 -25.40
N PRO A 586 -22.98 -33.17 -25.43
CA PRO A 586 -24.03 -34.09 -24.98
C PRO A 586 -24.04 -34.20 -23.45
N LEU A 587 -25.19 -33.96 -22.83
CA LEU A 587 -25.37 -33.96 -21.37
C LEU A 587 -25.72 -35.35 -20.84
N THR A 588 -24.82 -36.32 -21.05
CA THR A 588 -25.03 -37.74 -20.70
C THR A 588 -23.92 -38.28 -19.80
N GLY A 589 -24.20 -39.37 -19.07
CA GLY A 589 -23.26 -40.02 -18.16
C GLY A 589 -23.09 -39.29 -16.82
N ASP A 590 -22.24 -39.83 -15.94
CA ASP A 590 -22.08 -39.33 -14.56
C ASP A 590 -21.52 -37.91 -14.48
N SER A 591 -20.77 -37.47 -15.50
CA SER A 591 -20.22 -36.11 -15.61
C SER A 591 -21.31 -35.03 -15.68
N TRP A 592 -22.52 -35.40 -16.11
CA TRP A 592 -23.66 -34.50 -16.33
C TRP A 592 -24.89 -34.89 -15.50
N LYS A 593 -24.69 -35.42 -14.30
CA LYS A 593 -25.80 -35.59 -13.34
C LYS A 593 -26.57 -34.27 -13.16
N PRO A 594 -27.86 -34.31 -12.83
CA PRO A 594 -28.63 -33.09 -12.59
C PRO A 594 -28.01 -32.25 -11.46
N ASP A 595 -27.44 -31.10 -11.85
CA ASP A 595 -26.70 -30.17 -10.99
C ASP A 595 -26.41 -28.86 -11.76
N SER A 596 -25.79 -27.88 -11.10
CA SER A 596 -25.28 -26.66 -11.72
C SER A 596 -23.80 -26.77 -12.09
N TYR A 597 -23.48 -26.43 -13.32
CA TYR A 597 -22.14 -26.53 -13.90
C TYR A 597 -21.62 -25.16 -14.34
N THR A 598 -20.53 -24.70 -13.73
CA THR A 598 -19.80 -23.52 -14.18
C THR A 598 -18.86 -23.91 -15.31
N ILE A 599 -19.18 -23.50 -16.53
CA ILE A 599 -18.36 -23.71 -17.71
C ILE A 599 -17.46 -22.49 -17.90
N THR A 600 -16.16 -22.74 -18.05
CA THR A 600 -15.14 -21.72 -18.31
C THR A 600 -14.62 -21.87 -19.74
N ALA A 601 -14.55 -20.77 -20.48
CA ALA A 601 -13.99 -20.72 -21.84
C ALA A 601 -12.73 -19.84 -21.81
N ALA A 602 -11.56 -20.46 -22.04
CA ALA A 602 -10.28 -19.78 -22.02
C ALA A 602 -9.79 -19.54 -23.46
N TYR A 603 -9.68 -18.27 -23.86
CA TYR A 603 -9.21 -17.91 -25.20
C TYR A 603 -7.69 -17.83 -25.25
N GLY A 604 -7.06 -18.59 -26.17
CA GLY A 604 -5.61 -18.56 -26.36
C GLY A 604 -4.83 -19.62 -25.59
N GLY A 605 -5.34 -20.86 -25.44
CA GLY A 605 -4.52 -22.03 -25.05
C GLY A 605 -4.18 -22.20 -23.56
N SER A 606 -3.27 -23.13 -23.22
CA SER A 606 -2.99 -23.58 -21.84
C SER A 606 -1.71 -23.01 -21.18
N LYS A 607 -0.99 -22.09 -21.84
CA LYS A 607 0.23 -21.46 -21.30
C LYS A 607 0.19 -19.94 -21.47
N GLY A 608 0.47 -19.21 -20.38
CA GLY A 608 0.71 -17.76 -20.41
C GLY A 608 -0.53 -16.87 -20.53
N LEU A 609 -1.71 -17.36 -20.13
CA LEU A 609 -2.94 -16.55 -20.08
C LEU A 609 -2.87 -15.51 -18.97
N LEU A 610 -3.35 -14.30 -19.26
CA LEU A 610 -3.69 -13.34 -18.21
C LEU A 610 -4.95 -13.85 -17.49
N PRO A 611 -5.14 -13.60 -16.18
CA PRO A 611 -6.28 -14.12 -15.41
C PRO A 611 -7.67 -13.83 -16.03
N ASN A 612 -7.77 -12.78 -16.84
CA ASN A 612 -9.00 -12.29 -17.44
C ASN A 612 -9.24 -12.73 -18.90
N ASP A 613 -8.41 -13.62 -19.47
CA ASP A 613 -8.63 -14.22 -20.80
C ASP A 613 -9.71 -15.33 -20.82
N THR A 614 -10.50 -15.44 -19.73
CA THR A 614 -11.51 -16.46 -19.55
C THR A 614 -12.90 -15.86 -19.34
N GLY A 615 -13.91 -16.51 -19.90
CA GLY A 615 -15.32 -16.24 -19.62
C GLY A 615 -15.91 -17.38 -18.80
N THR A 616 -16.88 -17.10 -17.94
CA THR A 616 -17.62 -18.12 -17.20
C THR A 616 -19.12 -17.95 -17.36
N ALA A 617 -19.85 -19.07 -17.40
CA ALA A 617 -21.31 -19.09 -17.33
C ALA A 617 -21.79 -20.38 -16.67
N VAL A 618 -22.94 -20.32 -16.00
CA VAL A 618 -23.54 -21.46 -15.30
C VAL A 618 -24.64 -22.09 -16.16
N LEU A 619 -24.55 -23.39 -16.37
CA LEU A 619 -25.60 -24.22 -16.97
C LEU A 619 -26.19 -25.12 -15.88
N THR A 620 -27.51 -25.11 -15.71
CA THR A 620 -28.21 -26.08 -14.86
C THR A 620 -28.67 -27.27 -15.70
N VAL A 621 -28.30 -28.48 -15.30
CA VAL A 621 -28.82 -29.72 -15.89
C VAL A 621 -29.95 -30.25 -15.01
N GLU A 622 -31.12 -30.47 -15.59
CA GLU A 622 -32.32 -30.93 -14.90
C GLU A 622 -32.57 -32.42 -15.12
N LYS A 623 -33.32 -33.03 -14.20
CA LYS A 623 -33.76 -34.42 -14.34
C LYS A 623 -34.64 -34.58 -15.57
N ARG A 624 -34.37 -35.59 -16.40
CA ARG A 624 -35.17 -35.86 -17.58
C ARG A 624 -36.52 -36.46 -17.20
N GLY A 625 -37.59 -36.02 -17.86
CA GLY A 625 -38.89 -36.70 -17.78
C GLY A 625 -38.80 -38.14 -18.31
N ARG A 626 -39.57 -39.05 -17.73
CA ARG A 626 -39.69 -40.45 -18.18
C ARG A 626 -41.11 -40.97 -18.02
N THR A 627 -41.36 -42.14 -18.59
CA THR A 627 -42.63 -42.87 -18.49
C THR A 627 -42.38 -44.26 -17.91
N ILE A 628 -43.41 -44.86 -17.30
CA ILE A 628 -43.41 -46.25 -16.85
C ILE A 628 -44.68 -46.92 -17.35
N SER A 629 -44.54 -48.12 -17.92
CA SER A 629 -45.66 -48.86 -18.48
C SER A 629 -45.92 -50.13 -17.67
N LEU A 630 -47.14 -50.28 -17.18
CA LEU A 630 -47.62 -51.52 -16.55
C LEU A 630 -48.52 -52.24 -17.55
N SER A 631 -47.99 -53.26 -18.21
CA SER A 631 -48.67 -54.01 -19.27
C SER A 631 -48.38 -55.50 -19.14
N GLY A 632 -49.36 -56.35 -19.42
CA GLY A 632 -49.22 -57.81 -19.35
C GLY A 632 -50.53 -58.48 -18.94
N SER A 633 -50.53 -59.81 -18.92
CA SER A 633 -51.65 -60.63 -18.41
C SER A 633 -51.33 -61.06 -16.98
N PRO A 634 -51.89 -60.41 -15.95
CA PRO A 634 -51.63 -60.78 -14.57
C PRO A 634 -52.25 -62.13 -14.24
N THR A 635 -51.56 -62.92 -13.42
CA THR A 635 -52.05 -64.22 -12.98
C THR A 635 -52.95 -64.03 -11.77
N VAL A 636 -54.16 -64.59 -11.80
CA VAL A 636 -55.13 -64.53 -10.70
C VAL A 636 -55.29 -65.94 -10.12
N ASP A 637 -55.00 -66.10 -8.84
CA ASP A 637 -55.17 -67.35 -8.09
C ASP A 637 -56.01 -67.07 -6.82
N GLY A 638 -57.30 -67.40 -6.88
CA GLY A 638 -58.28 -67.04 -5.87
C GLY A 638 -58.30 -65.53 -5.59
N THR A 639 -58.00 -65.15 -4.35
CA THR A 639 -57.93 -63.76 -3.88
C THR A 639 -56.55 -63.11 -4.05
N SER A 640 -55.65 -63.71 -4.84
CA SER A 640 -54.30 -63.21 -5.07
C SER A 640 -54.07 -62.83 -6.54
N VAL A 641 -53.37 -61.73 -6.77
CA VAL A 641 -53.02 -61.22 -8.11
C VAL A 641 -51.52 -61.02 -8.20
N THR A 642 -50.89 -61.61 -9.22
CA THR A 642 -49.46 -61.43 -9.51
C THR A 642 -49.30 -60.69 -10.84
N LEU A 643 -48.73 -59.49 -10.80
CA LEU A 643 -48.48 -58.64 -11.96
C LEU A 643 -47.22 -59.05 -12.72
N THR A 644 -47.15 -58.73 -14.01
CA THR A 644 -45.88 -58.66 -14.73
C THR A 644 -45.13 -57.39 -14.30
N ALA A 645 -43.81 -57.47 -14.15
CA ALA A 645 -42.99 -56.31 -13.79
C ALA A 645 -43.18 -55.17 -14.79
N ALA A 646 -43.33 -53.95 -14.29
CA ALA A 646 -43.47 -52.76 -15.13
C ALA A 646 -42.20 -52.51 -15.95
N VAL A 647 -42.39 -52.03 -17.17
CA VAL A 647 -41.31 -51.76 -18.12
C VAL A 647 -40.99 -50.27 -18.11
N LEU A 648 -39.70 -49.96 -17.94
CA LEU A 648 -39.14 -48.62 -18.11
C LEU A 648 -38.45 -48.52 -19.48
N PRO A 649 -38.42 -47.33 -20.10
CA PRO A 649 -37.56 -47.07 -21.25
C PRO A 649 -36.12 -47.47 -20.96
N GLU A 650 -35.44 -48.05 -21.94
CA GLU A 650 -34.05 -48.50 -21.83
C GLU A 650 -33.14 -47.35 -21.34
N GLY A 651 -32.31 -47.62 -20.32
CA GLY A 651 -31.43 -46.60 -19.73
C GLY A 651 -32.08 -45.64 -18.73
N SER A 652 -33.37 -45.80 -18.39
CA SER A 652 -34.10 -44.97 -17.41
C SER A 652 -34.49 -45.71 -16.11
N GLY A 653 -33.72 -46.74 -15.75
CA GLY A 653 -34.01 -47.65 -14.63
C GLY A 653 -33.62 -47.16 -13.23
N ASP A 654 -33.33 -45.88 -13.02
CA ASP A 654 -32.86 -45.36 -11.73
C ASP A 654 -34.01 -45.01 -10.77
N GLY A 655 -33.97 -45.54 -9.55
CA GLY A 655 -35.04 -45.36 -8.57
C GLY A 655 -35.92 -46.62 -8.43
N ALA A 656 -36.52 -46.78 -7.25
CA ALA A 656 -37.27 -47.99 -6.92
C ALA A 656 -38.65 -47.99 -7.60
N VAL A 657 -39.00 -49.12 -8.23
CA VAL A 657 -40.36 -49.36 -8.74
C VAL A 657 -41.22 -49.93 -7.62
N GLN A 658 -42.41 -49.36 -7.44
CA GLN A 658 -43.43 -49.82 -6.50
C GLN A 658 -44.74 -50.04 -7.25
N TYR A 659 -45.53 -50.98 -6.74
CA TYR A 659 -46.83 -51.35 -7.25
C TYR A 659 -47.88 -51.10 -6.18
N GLY A 660 -49.00 -50.52 -6.55
CA GLY A 660 -50.13 -50.25 -5.66
C GLY A 660 -51.44 -50.51 -6.39
N TYR A 661 -52.56 -50.52 -5.66
CA TYR A 661 -53.86 -50.76 -6.27
C TYR A 661 -54.96 -49.88 -5.66
N ALA A 662 -56.01 -49.64 -6.45
CA ALA A 662 -57.22 -48.92 -6.05
C ALA A 662 -58.48 -49.62 -6.57
N ALA A 663 -59.63 -49.31 -6.00
CA ALA A 663 -60.93 -49.77 -6.52
C ALA A 663 -61.38 -48.99 -7.78
N VAL A 664 -60.80 -47.82 -8.02
CA VAL A 664 -61.08 -46.95 -9.17
C VAL A 664 -59.82 -46.73 -10.00
N ASN A 665 -59.96 -46.42 -11.29
CA ASN A 665 -58.83 -46.14 -12.18
C ASN A 665 -58.26 -44.73 -11.97
N ASP A 666 -57.90 -44.41 -10.73
CA ASP A 666 -57.29 -43.14 -10.32
C ASP A 666 -56.14 -43.43 -9.36
N VAL A 667 -54.93 -43.08 -9.78
CA VAL A 667 -53.71 -43.39 -9.02
C VAL A 667 -53.62 -42.59 -7.72
N LEU A 668 -54.32 -41.46 -7.61
CA LEU A 668 -54.37 -40.68 -6.36
C LEU A 668 -55.09 -41.45 -5.24
N GLN A 669 -55.89 -42.46 -5.59
CA GLN A 669 -56.58 -43.34 -4.64
C GLN A 669 -55.88 -44.70 -4.47
N ALA A 670 -54.71 -44.90 -5.10
CA ALA A 670 -53.96 -46.14 -4.97
C ALA A 670 -53.22 -46.22 -3.63
N GLY A 671 -53.49 -47.29 -2.90
CA GLY A 671 -52.89 -47.61 -1.60
C GLY A 671 -52.02 -48.87 -1.63
N SER A 672 -51.53 -49.27 -0.46
CA SER A 672 -50.78 -50.53 -0.26
C SER A 672 -49.59 -50.71 -1.23
N TRP A 673 -48.80 -49.64 -1.39
CA TRP A 673 -47.62 -49.63 -2.25
C TRP A 673 -46.56 -50.61 -1.73
N GLN A 674 -46.10 -51.52 -2.59
CA GLN A 674 -45.08 -52.52 -2.29
C GLN A 674 -44.07 -52.68 -3.44
N SER A 675 -42.89 -53.24 -3.15
CA SER A 675 -41.87 -53.53 -4.16
C SER A 675 -42.13 -54.83 -4.93
N GLY A 676 -42.87 -55.76 -4.32
CA GLY A 676 -43.26 -57.02 -4.94
C GLY A 676 -44.44 -56.87 -5.91
N VAL A 677 -44.53 -57.76 -6.89
CA VAL A 677 -45.61 -57.79 -7.89
C VAL A 677 -46.82 -58.64 -7.47
N ALA A 678 -46.76 -59.31 -6.32
CA ALA A 678 -47.79 -60.22 -5.83
C ALA A 678 -48.62 -59.59 -4.71
N PHE A 679 -49.93 -59.48 -4.90
CA PHE A 679 -50.89 -58.93 -3.95
C PHE A 679 -51.80 -60.05 -3.45
N THR A 680 -51.86 -60.26 -2.13
CA THR A 680 -52.65 -61.33 -1.49
C THR A 680 -53.72 -60.74 -0.58
N GLY A 681 -54.76 -61.53 -0.27
CA GLY A 681 -55.83 -61.11 0.65
C GLY A 681 -56.80 -60.07 0.08
N LEU A 682 -56.94 -59.99 -1.25
CA LEU A 682 -57.90 -59.10 -1.89
C LEU A 682 -59.33 -59.66 -1.78
N GLN A 683 -60.35 -58.81 -1.90
CA GLN A 683 -61.74 -59.29 -1.86
C GLN A 683 -62.03 -60.16 -3.09
N PRO A 684 -62.72 -61.31 -2.93
CA PRO A 684 -63.09 -62.17 -4.05
C PRO A 684 -64.04 -61.44 -5.02
N GLU A 685 -63.98 -61.80 -6.31
CA GLU A 685 -64.84 -61.27 -7.39
C GLU A 685 -64.86 -59.73 -7.51
N THR A 686 -63.80 -59.05 -7.08
CA THR A 686 -63.71 -57.59 -7.04
C THR A 686 -62.72 -57.09 -8.08
N LYS A 687 -63.10 -56.04 -8.83
CA LYS A 687 -62.22 -55.39 -9.81
C LYS A 687 -61.33 -54.35 -9.13
N TYR A 688 -60.03 -54.49 -9.29
CA TYR A 688 -59.03 -53.54 -8.83
C TYR A 688 -58.23 -53.00 -10.02
N TYR A 689 -57.75 -51.76 -9.90
CA TYR A 689 -56.82 -51.14 -10.84
C TYR A 689 -55.45 -51.08 -10.20
N PHE A 690 -54.48 -51.73 -10.82
CA PHE A 690 -53.10 -51.78 -10.38
C PHE A 690 -52.27 -50.71 -11.09
N PHE A 691 -51.39 -50.05 -10.35
CA PHE A 691 -50.51 -49.00 -10.86
C PHE A 691 -49.07 -49.35 -10.50
N ALA A 692 -48.14 -48.97 -11.38
CA ALA A 692 -46.74 -48.93 -11.07
C ALA A 692 -46.28 -47.48 -10.97
N LYS A 693 -45.45 -47.17 -9.99
CA LYS A 693 -44.72 -45.90 -9.93
C LYS A 693 -43.24 -46.18 -9.80
N VAL A 694 -42.42 -45.41 -10.49
CA VAL A 694 -40.98 -45.34 -10.23
C VAL A 694 -40.72 -44.09 -9.41
N ALA A 695 -40.05 -44.27 -8.27
CA ALA A 695 -39.60 -43.17 -7.43
C ALA A 695 -38.64 -42.26 -8.21
N GLU A 696 -38.52 -41.02 -7.77
CA GLU A 696 -37.56 -40.09 -8.33
C GLU A 696 -36.13 -40.68 -8.25
N GLY A 697 -35.45 -40.70 -9.39
CA GLY A 697 -34.09 -41.21 -9.52
C GLY A 697 -33.05 -40.10 -9.45
N THR A 698 -31.79 -40.46 -9.65
CA THR A 698 -30.68 -39.49 -9.73
C THR A 698 -30.79 -38.63 -10.98
N PHE A 699 -31.15 -39.22 -12.12
CA PHE A 699 -31.11 -38.59 -13.45
C PHE A 699 -32.50 -38.32 -14.05
N TYR A 700 -33.52 -39.06 -13.60
CA TYR A 700 -34.85 -38.98 -14.18
C TYR A 700 -35.94 -38.70 -13.12
N GLN A 701 -36.96 -37.95 -13.50
CA GLN A 701 -38.08 -37.59 -12.61
C GLN A 701 -38.96 -38.80 -12.27
N GLN A 702 -39.76 -38.72 -11.21
CA GLN A 702 -40.75 -39.78 -10.91
C GLN A 702 -41.74 -39.97 -12.07
N ALA A 703 -42.24 -41.19 -12.26
CA ALA A 703 -43.28 -41.48 -13.24
C ALA A 703 -44.26 -42.52 -12.71
N VAL A 704 -45.50 -42.46 -13.19
CA VAL A 704 -46.60 -43.33 -12.77
C VAL A 704 -47.28 -43.90 -14.02
N SER A 705 -47.60 -45.19 -13.99
CA SER A 705 -48.26 -45.87 -15.09
C SER A 705 -49.75 -45.53 -15.13
N SER A 706 -50.39 -45.79 -16.26
CA SER A 706 -51.85 -45.97 -16.29
C SER A 706 -52.26 -47.19 -15.45
N GLY A 707 -53.52 -47.22 -15.01
CA GLY A 707 -54.05 -48.33 -14.20
C GLY A 707 -54.42 -49.54 -15.03
N LEU A 708 -53.94 -50.71 -14.61
CA LEU A 708 -54.25 -52.01 -15.19
C LEU A 708 -55.40 -52.67 -14.41
N GLY A 709 -56.58 -52.80 -15.02
CA GLY A 709 -57.76 -53.38 -14.38
C GLY A 709 -57.73 -54.91 -14.33
N VAL A 710 -57.89 -55.52 -13.15
CA VAL A 710 -57.89 -56.96 -12.91
C VAL A 710 -59.00 -57.34 -11.95
N THR A 711 -59.72 -58.44 -12.21
CA THR A 711 -60.77 -58.96 -11.32
C THR A 711 -60.27 -60.22 -10.61
N THR A 712 -60.39 -60.27 -9.28
CA THR A 712 -60.00 -61.42 -8.45
C THR A 712 -60.93 -62.63 -8.65
N GLY A 713 -60.42 -63.84 -8.41
CA GLY A 713 -61.18 -65.10 -8.48
C GLY A 713 -62.03 -65.37 -7.23
N LYS A 714 -62.78 -66.49 -7.23
CA LYS A 714 -63.61 -66.95 -6.09
C LYS A 714 -62.75 -67.50 -4.94
N ALA A 715 -63.21 -67.32 -3.69
CA ALA A 715 -62.49 -67.75 -2.48
C ALA A 715 -62.38 -69.29 -2.34
N PRO A 716 -61.24 -69.85 -1.89
CA PRO A 716 -61.07 -71.29 -1.64
C PRO A 716 -61.51 -71.74 -0.22
N ALA A 717 -61.90 -73.01 -0.08
CA ALA A 717 -62.44 -73.64 1.14
C ALA A 717 -61.37 -74.26 2.07
N ASN A 718 -61.54 -74.12 3.39
CA ASN A 718 -60.65 -74.55 4.49
C ASN A 718 -60.35 -76.07 4.56
N ALA A 719 -59.14 -76.42 5.05
CA ALA A 719 -58.86 -77.66 5.81
C ALA A 719 -57.63 -77.50 6.74
N VAL A 720 -57.64 -78.20 7.89
CA VAL A 720 -56.70 -78.10 9.04
C VAL A 720 -56.17 -79.51 9.45
N THR A 721 -54.95 -79.57 10.01
CA THR A 721 -54.31 -80.52 10.97
C THR A 721 -53.34 -81.64 10.53
N GLY A 722 -52.21 -81.78 11.26
CA GLY A 722 -51.33 -82.98 11.36
C GLY A 722 -49.89 -82.69 11.86
N VAL A 723 -49.27 -83.53 12.72
CA VAL A 723 -48.13 -83.23 13.64
C VAL A 723 -46.75 -83.83 13.21
N THR A 724 -45.66 -83.25 13.75
CA THR A 724 -44.15 -83.40 13.69
C THR A 724 -43.53 -84.81 13.91
N PRO A 725 -42.23 -85.14 13.56
CA PRO A 725 -40.98 -84.59 14.19
C PRO A 725 -39.63 -84.52 13.38
N ASP A 726 -38.78 -83.59 13.85
CA ASP A 726 -37.30 -83.56 13.98
C ASP A 726 -36.37 -83.85 12.77
N ASN A 727 -35.57 -82.85 12.33
CA ASN A 727 -34.10 -82.83 12.51
C ASN A 727 -33.47 -81.48 12.07
N SER A 728 -32.38 -81.14 12.75
CA SER A 728 -31.36 -80.09 12.53
C SER A 728 -30.95 -79.87 11.06
N THR A 729 -30.36 -78.79 10.55
CA THR A 729 -29.53 -77.66 11.01
C THR A 729 -29.54 -76.66 9.85
N ASP A 730 -29.66 -75.36 10.10
CA ASP A 730 -28.61 -74.40 9.74
C ASP A 730 -29.11 -72.96 9.84
N THR A 731 -28.17 -72.16 10.31
CA THR A 731 -28.23 -70.77 10.70
C THR A 731 -28.41 -69.84 9.48
N CYS A 732 -29.21 -68.79 9.62
CA CYS A 732 -28.68 -67.44 9.87
C CYS A 732 -29.85 -66.44 10.04
N PRO A 733 -29.85 -65.62 11.10
CA PRO A 733 -30.94 -64.73 11.43
C PRO A 733 -30.75 -63.31 10.86
N LEU A 734 -31.87 -62.58 10.80
CA LEU A 734 -31.98 -61.12 10.93
C LEU A 734 -31.40 -60.26 9.80
N SER A 735 -32.31 -59.52 9.17
CA SER A 735 -32.02 -58.21 8.57
C SER A 735 -31.24 -57.34 9.56
N VAL A 736 -29.97 -57.07 9.27
CA VAL A 736 -29.22 -56.04 9.97
C VAL A 736 -29.81 -54.69 9.56
N ASN A 737 -30.42 -53.98 10.51
CA ASN A 737 -30.75 -52.56 10.36
C ASN A 737 -29.51 -51.83 9.84
N GLN A 738 -29.58 -51.22 8.65
CA GLN A 738 -28.50 -50.35 8.20
C GLN A 738 -28.41 -49.13 9.12
N PRO A 739 -27.21 -48.72 9.55
CA PRO A 739 -27.05 -47.51 10.36
C PRO A 739 -27.48 -46.27 9.57
N GLN A 740 -28.28 -45.42 10.21
CA GLN A 740 -28.76 -44.17 9.64
C GLN A 740 -27.58 -43.22 9.37
N SER A 741 -27.51 -42.63 8.18
CA SER A 741 -26.38 -41.83 7.70
C SER A 741 -26.65 -40.31 7.68
N SER A 742 -27.84 -39.89 8.12
CA SER A 742 -28.23 -38.49 8.19
C SER A 742 -29.08 -38.23 9.44
N TYR A 743 -28.76 -37.17 10.19
CA TYR A 743 -29.44 -36.81 11.42
C TYR A 743 -29.79 -35.33 11.41
N THR A 744 -31.05 -35.00 11.70
CA THR A 744 -31.51 -33.62 11.87
C THR A 744 -32.03 -33.44 13.30
N ALA A 745 -31.47 -32.49 14.04
CA ALA A 745 -31.94 -32.08 15.36
C ALA A 745 -32.86 -30.86 15.25
N ALA A 746 -33.90 -30.81 16.10
CA ALA A 746 -34.71 -29.61 16.27
C ALA A 746 -33.97 -28.61 17.19
N GLY A 747 -33.96 -27.33 16.83
CA GLY A 747 -33.27 -26.27 17.59
C GLY A 747 -31.94 -25.83 16.96
N ASP A 748 -31.12 -25.17 17.78
CA ASP A 748 -29.93 -24.43 17.33
C ASP A 748 -28.60 -25.15 17.62
N SER A 749 -28.63 -26.37 18.16
CA SER A 749 -27.43 -27.16 18.46
C SER A 749 -27.54 -28.60 17.94
N ILE A 750 -26.38 -29.21 17.69
CA ILE A 750 -26.22 -30.62 17.38
C ILE A 750 -25.59 -31.27 18.61
N SER A 751 -26.14 -32.40 19.05
CA SER A 751 -25.51 -33.30 20.02
C SER A 751 -25.99 -34.70 19.72
N ARG A 752 -25.16 -35.46 18.99
CA ARG A 752 -25.51 -36.81 18.53
C ARG A 752 -24.39 -37.78 18.81
N SER A 753 -24.68 -38.76 19.66
CA SER A 753 -23.79 -39.88 19.95
C SER A 753 -24.14 -41.06 19.04
N LEU A 754 -23.14 -41.59 18.33
CA LEU A 754 -23.23 -42.77 17.50
C LEU A 754 -22.32 -43.86 18.06
N SER A 755 -22.77 -45.12 17.99
CA SER A 755 -21.92 -46.23 18.41
C SER A 755 -20.71 -46.35 17.47
N ARG A 756 -19.56 -46.76 18.00
CA ARG A 756 -18.36 -46.98 17.18
C ARG A 756 -18.59 -48.03 16.09
N SER A 757 -19.42 -49.05 16.36
CA SER A 757 -19.81 -50.09 15.41
C SER A 757 -20.65 -49.57 14.24
N ASP A 758 -21.56 -48.62 14.49
CA ASP A 758 -22.38 -48.02 13.42
C ASP A 758 -21.54 -47.12 12.52
N LEU A 759 -20.60 -46.36 13.10
CA LEU A 759 -19.62 -45.56 12.37
C LEU A 759 -18.68 -46.43 11.51
N GLN A 760 -18.23 -47.57 12.04
CA GLN A 760 -17.44 -48.55 11.29
C GLN A 760 -18.23 -49.09 10.10
N THR A 761 -19.51 -49.45 10.31
CA THR A 761 -20.39 -49.96 9.26
C THR A 761 -20.69 -48.91 8.18
N LEU A 762 -20.86 -47.63 8.56
CA LEU A 762 -20.99 -46.52 7.61
C LEU A 762 -19.70 -46.32 6.79
N THR A 763 -18.56 -46.45 7.45
CA THR A 763 -17.24 -46.31 6.83
C THR A 763 -16.98 -47.41 5.81
N ASP A 764 -17.24 -48.67 6.19
CA ASP A 764 -16.99 -49.87 5.37
C ASP A 764 -17.97 -49.94 4.18
N SER A 765 -19.16 -49.35 4.31
CA SER A 765 -20.12 -49.20 3.21
C SER A 765 -19.87 -47.98 2.31
N GLY A 766 -18.82 -47.19 2.58
CA GLY A 766 -18.43 -46.04 1.77
C GLY A 766 -19.40 -44.84 1.84
N ARG A 767 -20.29 -44.81 2.85
CA ARG A 767 -21.32 -43.78 3.00
C ARG A 767 -20.82 -42.59 3.82
N SER A 768 -21.33 -41.39 3.53
CA SER A 768 -21.08 -40.19 4.32
C SER A 768 -22.05 -40.07 5.50
N LEU A 769 -21.62 -39.39 6.56
CA LEU A 769 -22.43 -39.00 7.71
C LEU A 769 -22.76 -37.51 7.62
N THR A 770 -24.03 -37.15 7.69
CA THR A 770 -24.47 -35.74 7.77
C THR A 770 -25.25 -35.48 9.05
N LEU A 771 -24.90 -34.43 9.76
CA LEU A 771 -25.61 -33.96 10.95
C LEU A 771 -26.02 -32.50 10.74
N GLY A 772 -27.25 -32.15 11.09
CA GLY A 772 -27.73 -30.77 10.95
C GLY A 772 -28.71 -30.37 12.04
N CYS A 773 -28.80 -29.07 12.28
CA CYS A 773 -29.86 -28.42 13.05
C CYS A 773 -30.38 -27.20 12.26
N GLY A 774 -31.23 -26.37 12.89
CA GLY A 774 -31.77 -25.16 12.26
C GLY A 774 -30.71 -24.13 11.86
N LYS A 775 -29.53 -24.15 12.51
CA LYS A 775 -28.49 -23.12 12.39
C LYS A 775 -27.13 -23.61 11.92
N ALA A 776 -26.77 -24.87 12.18
CA ALA A 776 -25.48 -25.43 11.85
C ALA A 776 -25.59 -26.83 11.23
N GLY A 777 -24.58 -27.25 10.50
CA GLY A 777 -24.47 -28.58 9.92
C GLY A 777 -23.02 -29.04 9.80
N MET A 778 -22.83 -30.36 9.79
CA MET A 778 -21.54 -31.02 9.60
C MET A 778 -21.73 -32.21 8.66
N ALA A 779 -20.79 -32.40 7.73
CA ALA A 779 -20.75 -33.53 6.83
C ALA A 779 -19.36 -34.16 6.83
N PHE A 780 -19.32 -35.49 6.93
CA PHE A 780 -18.10 -36.29 6.93
C PHE A 780 -18.24 -37.40 5.89
N ASP A 781 -17.34 -37.48 4.93
CA ASP A 781 -17.29 -38.59 3.98
C ASP A 781 -16.61 -39.84 4.59
N SER A 782 -16.50 -40.92 3.81
CA SER A 782 -15.84 -42.15 4.27
C SER A 782 -14.37 -41.93 4.68
N ALA A 783 -13.64 -41.00 4.08
CA ALA A 783 -12.25 -40.71 4.43
C ALA A 783 -12.14 -39.96 5.78
N ALA A 784 -13.05 -39.01 6.03
CA ALA A 784 -13.14 -38.33 7.32
C ALA A 784 -13.59 -39.29 8.45
N LEU A 785 -14.55 -40.17 8.17
CA LEU A 785 -14.99 -41.17 9.14
C LEU A 785 -13.87 -42.17 9.50
N LYS A 786 -13.03 -42.57 8.53
CA LYS A 786 -11.81 -43.36 8.79
C LYS A 786 -10.84 -42.64 9.71
N ALA A 787 -10.62 -41.34 9.48
CA ALA A 787 -9.73 -40.53 10.32
C ALA A 787 -10.26 -40.43 11.76
N ILE A 788 -11.57 -40.24 11.94
CA ILE A 788 -12.20 -40.20 13.28
C ILE A 788 -12.08 -41.55 13.99
N LEU A 789 -12.37 -42.66 13.31
CA LEU A 789 -12.24 -44.00 13.90
C LEU A 789 -10.80 -44.35 14.27
N ALA A 790 -9.81 -43.86 13.50
CA ALA A 790 -8.40 -44.01 13.82
C ALA A 790 -7.95 -43.16 15.04
N ALA A 791 -8.57 -41.99 15.24
CA ALA A 791 -8.24 -41.07 16.34
C ALA A 791 -8.90 -41.46 17.68
N VAL A 792 -9.93 -42.30 17.66
CA VAL A 792 -10.64 -42.76 18.87
C VAL A 792 -10.16 -44.16 19.27
N PRO A 793 -9.92 -44.47 20.57
CA PRO A 793 -9.56 -45.82 21.02
C PRO A 793 -10.64 -46.88 20.69
N SER A 794 -10.21 -48.12 20.43
CA SER A 794 -11.12 -49.25 20.17
C SER A 794 -12.06 -49.59 21.34
N THR A 795 -11.74 -49.13 22.55
CA THR A 795 -12.53 -49.29 23.78
C THR A 795 -13.64 -48.24 23.95
N ALA A 796 -13.70 -47.21 23.09
CA ALA A 796 -14.74 -46.19 23.17
C ALA A 796 -16.10 -46.72 22.70
N GLY A 797 -17.12 -46.62 23.56
CA GLY A 797 -18.47 -47.11 23.25
C GLY A 797 -19.24 -46.26 22.24
N SER A 798 -19.26 -44.94 22.42
CA SER A 798 -19.96 -44.00 21.52
C SER A 798 -19.18 -42.72 21.30
N ILE A 799 -19.25 -42.20 20.08
CA ILE A 799 -18.61 -40.98 19.62
C ILE A 799 -19.71 -39.92 19.45
N THR A 800 -19.54 -38.78 20.09
CA THR A 800 -20.48 -37.67 20.12
C THR A 800 -20.01 -36.56 19.19
N PHE A 801 -20.89 -36.16 18.29
CA PHE A 801 -20.72 -35.04 17.37
C PHE A 801 -21.56 -33.87 17.89
N ALA A 802 -20.91 -32.73 18.13
CA ALA A 802 -21.56 -31.57 18.69
C ALA A 802 -21.29 -30.29 17.89
N ALA A 803 -22.31 -29.43 17.83
CA ALA A 803 -22.22 -28.07 17.35
C ALA A 803 -23.11 -27.18 18.22
N ALA A 804 -22.56 -26.16 18.87
CA ALA A 804 -23.33 -25.28 19.76
C ALA A 804 -22.93 -23.82 19.58
N PRO A 805 -23.84 -22.85 19.83
CA PRO A 805 -23.48 -21.44 19.85
C PRO A 805 -22.33 -21.19 20.84
N ALA A 806 -21.33 -20.43 20.41
CA ALA A 806 -20.16 -20.08 21.21
C ALA A 806 -20.23 -18.61 21.67
N ASP A 807 -19.76 -18.36 22.89
CA ASP A 807 -19.59 -17.00 23.42
C ASP A 807 -18.17 -16.50 23.11
N LEU A 808 -18.06 -15.32 22.50
CA LEU A 808 -16.78 -14.67 22.21
C LEU A 808 -16.38 -13.64 23.27
N SER A 809 -17.05 -13.59 24.42
CA SER A 809 -16.71 -12.68 25.51
C SER A 809 -15.24 -12.76 25.94
N GLU A 810 -14.61 -13.93 25.80
CA GLU A 810 -13.20 -14.17 26.12
C GLU A 810 -12.22 -13.70 25.02
N PHE A 811 -12.71 -13.35 23.82
CA PHE A 811 -11.92 -12.93 22.65
C PHE A 811 -12.42 -11.59 22.07
N PRO A 812 -12.18 -10.45 22.75
CA PRO A 812 -12.77 -9.16 22.39
C PRO A 812 -12.38 -8.66 21.00
N ASP A 813 -11.16 -8.95 20.54
CA ASP A 813 -10.71 -8.58 19.20
C ASP A 813 -11.38 -9.40 18.10
N ALA A 814 -11.62 -10.70 18.34
CA ALA A 814 -12.39 -11.54 17.43
C ALA A 814 -13.86 -11.13 17.40
N ALA A 815 -14.45 -10.82 18.56
CA ALA A 815 -15.83 -10.32 18.67
C ALA A 815 -16.01 -9.00 17.90
N LYS A 816 -15.03 -8.10 17.94
CA LYS A 816 -15.07 -6.84 17.18
C LYS A 816 -15.00 -7.05 15.67
N GLN A 817 -14.22 -8.02 15.21
CA GLN A 817 -14.12 -8.37 13.78
C GLN A 817 -15.36 -9.10 13.27
N LEU A 818 -15.95 -9.97 14.10
CA LEU A 818 -17.12 -10.78 13.73
C LEU A 818 -18.45 -10.05 13.94
N GLY A 819 -18.50 -9.00 14.76
CA GLY A 819 -19.73 -8.22 14.96
C GLY A 819 -20.90 -9.07 15.45
N ALA A 820 -22.07 -8.94 14.81
CA ALA A 820 -23.29 -9.66 15.17
C ALA A 820 -23.46 -11.03 14.45
N HIS A 821 -22.43 -11.52 13.76
CA HIS A 821 -22.49 -12.77 13.01
C HIS A 821 -22.53 -14.00 13.93
N PRO A 822 -23.19 -15.11 13.51
CA PRO A 822 -23.31 -16.31 14.34
C PRO A 822 -21.96 -17.01 14.54
N VAL A 823 -21.68 -17.41 15.78
CA VAL A 823 -20.45 -18.10 16.18
C VAL A 823 -20.81 -19.45 16.79
N TYR A 824 -20.11 -20.50 16.37
CA TYR A 824 -20.40 -21.87 16.74
C TYR A 824 -19.12 -22.63 17.10
N ASP A 825 -19.17 -23.39 18.17
CA ASP A 825 -18.16 -24.38 18.54
C ASP A 825 -18.54 -25.74 17.97
N PHE A 826 -17.59 -26.40 17.31
CA PHE A 826 -17.75 -27.70 16.67
C PHE A 826 -16.78 -28.69 17.29
N SER A 827 -17.29 -29.77 17.87
CA SER A 827 -16.47 -30.76 18.56
C SER A 827 -16.89 -32.20 18.28
N ILE A 828 -15.89 -33.09 18.31
CA ILE A 828 -16.07 -34.53 18.31
C ILE A 828 -15.48 -35.03 19.62
N SER A 829 -16.23 -35.83 20.39
CA SER A 829 -15.78 -36.33 21.69
C SER A 829 -16.25 -37.75 21.96
N TYR A 830 -15.60 -38.45 22.88
CA TYR A 830 -16.06 -39.75 23.39
C TYR A 830 -15.91 -39.81 24.91
N LYS A 831 -16.59 -40.76 25.56
CA LYS A 831 -16.40 -41.00 26.99
C LYS A 831 -15.34 -42.08 27.22
N ASP A 832 -14.36 -41.80 28.08
CA ASP A 832 -13.36 -42.78 28.49
C ASP A 832 -13.96 -43.85 29.42
N GLY A 833 -13.16 -44.86 29.81
CA GLY A 833 -13.58 -45.93 30.72
C GLY A 833 -13.99 -45.47 32.13
N SER A 834 -13.73 -44.19 32.47
CA SER A 834 -14.13 -43.56 33.74
C SER A 834 -15.35 -42.63 33.58
N GLY A 835 -15.88 -42.48 32.36
CA GLY A 835 -17.03 -41.62 32.06
C GLY A 835 -16.68 -40.16 31.74
N ASN A 836 -15.41 -39.79 31.67
CA ASN A 836 -14.96 -38.44 31.34
C ASN A 836 -15.09 -38.18 29.83
N LEU A 837 -15.50 -36.96 29.45
CA LEU A 837 -15.61 -36.55 28.05
C LEU A 837 -14.24 -36.13 27.51
N ILE A 838 -13.76 -36.79 26.46
CA ILE A 838 -12.48 -36.54 25.79
C ILE A 838 -12.74 -36.04 24.37
N THR A 839 -12.25 -34.85 24.04
CA THR A 839 -12.28 -34.30 22.67
C THR A 839 -11.30 -35.05 21.77
N VAL A 840 -11.71 -35.30 20.53
CA VAL A 840 -10.97 -36.05 19.52
C VAL A 840 -10.22 -35.08 18.61
N PRO A 841 -8.89 -34.92 18.76
CA PRO A 841 -8.09 -34.16 17.80
C PRO A 841 -7.94 -34.99 16.53
N VAL A 842 -8.55 -34.54 15.43
CA VAL A 842 -8.51 -35.25 14.14
C VAL A 842 -8.15 -34.28 13.02
N ASN A 843 -7.18 -34.68 12.20
CA ASN A 843 -6.85 -34.01 10.94
C ASN A 843 -7.59 -34.73 9.82
N PHE A 844 -8.42 -33.99 9.09
CA PHE A 844 -9.22 -34.51 8.00
C PHE A 844 -8.46 -34.45 6.67
N PRO A 845 -8.53 -35.50 5.83
CA PRO A 845 -8.09 -35.42 4.44
C PRO A 845 -8.77 -34.26 3.69
N ALA A 846 -8.07 -33.64 2.74
CA ALA A 846 -8.62 -32.49 2.00
C ALA A 846 -9.96 -32.83 1.32
N GLY A 847 -10.98 -31.98 1.52
CA GLY A 847 -12.33 -32.18 0.96
C GLY A 847 -13.20 -33.22 1.67
N SER A 848 -12.72 -33.86 2.75
CA SER A 848 -13.43 -34.99 3.39
C SER A 848 -14.40 -34.60 4.50
N ALA A 849 -14.23 -33.41 5.08
CA ALA A 849 -15.11 -32.85 6.12
C ALA A 849 -15.53 -31.42 5.77
N ALA A 850 -16.79 -31.09 6.02
CA ALA A 850 -17.34 -29.76 5.80
C ALA A 850 -18.33 -29.35 6.89
N ILE A 851 -18.40 -28.06 7.17
CA ILE A 851 -19.38 -27.47 8.11
C ILE A 851 -20.21 -26.41 7.39
N THR A 852 -21.44 -26.23 7.85
CA THR A 852 -22.40 -25.25 7.32
C THR A 852 -22.95 -24.40 8.44
N LEU A 853 -23.05 -23.09 8.22
CA LEU A 853 -23.81 -22.17 9.07
C LEU A 853 -24.95 -21.53 8.25
N ASN A 854 -26.17 -21.63 8.76
CA ASN A 854 -27.34 -20.99 8.16
C ASN A 854 -27.43 -19.55 8.68
N TYR A 855 -27.27 -18.57 7.80
CA TYR A 855 -27.33 -17.15 8.13
C TYR A 855 -28.06 -16.36 7.04
N THR A 856 -29.02 -15.53 7.47
CA THR A 856 -29.74 -14.63 6.57
C THR A 856 -29.04 -13.27 6.61
N PRO A 857 -28.48 -12.78 5.49
CA PRO A 857 -27.74 -11.51 5.45
C PRO A 857 -28.58 -10.33 5.94
N ALA A 858 -27.97 -9.42 6.71
CA ALA A 858 -28.61 -8.20 7.16
C ALA A 858 -28.73 -7.16 6.02
N ALA A 859 -29.57 -6.13 6.21
CA ALA A 859 -29.74 -5.07 5.21
C ALA A 859 -28.41 -4.32 4.99
N GLY A 860 -27.82 -4.47 3.80
CA GLY A 860 -26.51 -3.93 3.44
C GLY A 860 -25.43 -4.99 3.20
N GLU A 861 -25.67 -6.25 3.60
CA GLU A 861 -24.75 -7.36 3.33
C GLU A 861 -25.09 -8.03 1.99
N THR A 862 -24.07 -8.21 1.14
CA THR A 862 -24.22 -8.93 -0.14
C THR A 862 -23.82 -10.38 0.06
N ALA A 863 -24.71 -11.32 -0.26
CA ALA A 863 -24.51 -12.75 0.00
C ALA A 863 -23.17 -13.31 -0.56
N GLY A 864 -22.67 -12.78 -1.69
CA GLY A 864 -21.39 -13.19 -2.29
C GLY A 864 -20.13 -12.76 -1.54
N ASN A 865 -20.24 -11.90 -0.52
CA ASN A 865 -19.13 -11.39 0.28
C ASN A 865 -19.10 -11.96 1.71
N LEU A 866 -19.94 -12.96 2.01
CA LEU A 866 -19.96 -13.63 3.31
C LEU A 866 -19.08 -14.88 3.27
N PHE A 867 -18.15 -14.96 4.22
CA PHE A 867 -17.17 -16.04 4.33
C PHE A 867 -17.10 -16.54 5.77
N MET A 868 -16.61 -17.76 5.94
CA MET A 868 -16.41 -18.35 7.25
C MET A 868 -14.96 -18.20 7.68
N VAL A 869 -14.77 -17.81 8.92
CA VAL A 869 -13.46 -17.68 9.55
C VAL A 869 -13.40 -18.62 10.75
N TYR A 870 -12.18 -19.03 11.07
CA TYR A 870 -11.87 -19.85 12.23
C TYR A 870 -11.20 -18.97 13.29
N VAL A 871 -11.63 -19.08 14.54
CA VAL A 871 -11.03 -18.39 15.70
C VAL A 871 -10.26 -19.43 16.50
N ASP A 872 -8.95 -19.24 16.67
CA ASP A 872 -8.14 -20.15 17.47
C ASP A 872 -8.26 -19.90 18.99
N GLY A 873 -7.68 -20.78 19.81
CA GLY A 873 -7.67 -20.64 21.28
C GLY A 873 -6.90 -19.42 21.81
N ARG A 874 -6.36 -18.55 20.94
CA ARG A 874 -5.74 -17.26 21.27
C ARG A 874 -6.58 -16.07 20.77
N GLY A 875 -7.73 -16.30 20.14
CA GLY A 875 -8.59 -15.27 19.57
C GLY A 875 -8.16 -14.79 18.18
N THR A 876 -7.25 -15.49 17.50
CA THR A 876 -6.79 -15.11 16.15
C THR A 876 -7.81 -15.54 15.10
N VAL A 877 -8.27 -14.60 14.27
CA VAL A 877 -9.24 -14.86 13.20
C VAL A 877 -8.51 -15.22 11.90
N THR A 878 -8.75 -16.43 11.38
CA THR A 878 -8.15 -16.93 10.14
C THR A 878 -9.22 -17.29 9.11
N TRP A 879 -9.00 -16.90 7.86
CA TRP A 879 -9.92 -17.23 6.76
C TRP A 879 -9.91 -18.71 6.41
N LEU A 880 -11.09 -19.31 6.27
CA LEU A 880 -11.22 -20.64 5.67
C LEU A 880 -11.28 -20.48 4.15
N ASN A 881 -10.15 -20.74 3.48
CA ASN A 881 -9.87 -20.51 2.05
C ASN A 881 -10.76 -21.26 1.04
N LYS A 882 -11.81 -21.95 1.51
CA LYS A 882 -12.83 -22.63 0.69
C LYS A 882 -14.23 -22.42 1.28
N SER A 883 -14.50 -21.24 1.83
CA SER A 883 -15.83 -20.87 2.27
C SER A 883 -16.63 -20.24 1.11
N SER A 884 -17.89 -20.65 0.95
CA SER A 884 -18.81 -20.07 -0.04
C SER A 884 -20.19 -19.90 0.56
N CYS A 885 -20.85 -18.80 0.22
CA CYS A 885 -22.21 -18.50 0.65
C CYS A 885 -23.19 -18.70 -0.52
N HIS A 886 -24.17 -19.57 -0.34
CA HIS A 886 -25.23 -19.84 -1.32
C HIS A 886 -26.57 -20.02 -0.61
N ASN A 887 -27.61 -19.28 -1.03
CA ASN A 887 -28.98 -19.35 -0.49
C ASN A 887 -29.08 -19.27 1.05
N GLY A 888 -28.34 -18.34 1.68
CA GLY A 888 -28.38 -18.14 3.15
C GLY A 888 -27.66 -19.23 3.95
N ARG A 889 -26.76 -19.97 3.31
CA ARG A 889 -25.89 -20.96 3.93
C ARG A 889 -24.43 -20.68 3.58
N VAL A 890 -23.58 -20.58 4.59
CA VAL A 890 -22.14 -20.48 4.43
C VAL A 890 -21.54 -21.86 4.68
N LEU A 891 -20.94 -22.46 3.65
CA LEU A 891 -20.30 -23.78 3.68
C LEU A 891 -18.78 -23.59 3.65
N ALA A 892 -18.03 -24.31 4.48
CA ALA A 892 -16.58 -24.44 4.31
C ALA A 892 -16.09 -25.87 4.54
N GLU A 893 -15.03 -26.22 3.82
CA GLU A 893 -14.22 -27.40 4.13
C GLU A 893 -13.43 -27.17 5.43
N VAL A 894 -13.32 -28.21 6.25
CA VAL A 894 -12.64 -28.14 7.56
C VAL A 894 -11.48 -29.12 7.61
N PRO A 895 -10.23 -28.64 7.74
CA PRO A 895 -9.05 -29.50 7.78
C PRO A 895 -8.84 -30.16 9.16
N HIS A 896 -9.37 -29.60 10.24
CA HIS A 896 -9.31 -30.16 11.60
C HIS A 896 -10.34 -29.45 12.49
N PHE A 897 -10.71 -30.07 13.63
CA PHE A 897 -11.32 -29.35 14.75
C PHE A 897 -10.25 -29.11 15.81
N SER A 898 -10.10 -27.85 16.21
CA SER A 898 -9.18 -27.46 17.28
C SER A 898 -9.73 -27.86 18.65
N THR A 899 -8.82 -28.02 19.61
CA THR A 899 -9.14 -28.23 21.03
C THR A 899 -9.03 -26.94 21.80
#